data_AF-A0A929NMJ7-F1
#
_entry.id   AF-A0A929NMJ7-F1
#
_cell.length_a   1.000
_cell.length_b   1.000
_cell.length_c   1.000
_cell.angle_alpha   90.00
_cell.angle_beta   90.00
_cell.angle_gamma   90.00
#
_symmetry.space_group_name_H-M   'P 1'
#
loop_
_entity.id
_entity.type
_entity.pdbx_description
1 polymer ?
#
loop_
_entity_poly.entity_id
_entity_poly.type
_entity_poly.pdbx_seq_one_letter_code
_entity_poly.pdbx_strand_id
1 'polypeptide(L)'
;MNEDREIDPIRYPNFAALARNANWFRNATTVSDYTHMACPAILSGIYPDKPRLPTAADYPHNIFTLLGGSYDLIVDDPNTQLCPERLCGKWAERGKHENLKERISSLLLDLSVAYLHIVLPSDLSAGLPVVTRSWKGFMGDDMLKPEKHAEQKSLTPLKQDFWLNYVTGERPRQFVRFIKSIDYSEQPTLCYLHIVIPHEPWRYLPTGKEYTQPAEYKRIRGLSGFGHGETWNSDEWAVVQAYQRYLLQVGFVDRLLGAIIDRIRAVGLYDRSLIVVTADHGISFRPDDKRRPITKTNYQDIMPIPLLIKVPNQHEGVISDRNIESIDILPTVADILGISLPWAVDGQSVFNLSISERTKKFFFRSTKDKKDVERLVFKASIDEKYDTVDQMIALFGSGVKPDGLFKIGPHNNLVGQHVSEIGVVEGSGIMVELDQARLYEHVAPDAPFVPAQITGCIMMAQPIETTMNLAVSVNGIIRAVTRTYRVEGSIHEWSAIVPELSFRPGKNDIEVFHLAQDTGRLHIKGTRRKSAVTYFLSGPGAQNAETIITSEGKSIPVIPGALVGFVDRAGISNDRVKFSGWAADIKNSELPEAILIFVSEKFVYSGRTCTGRPDVVKAYGDATLQRSGFVYALLLEDFKGINNPEVRVFAVSKKGIASELHYLQGYKWGRKS
;
A
#
# COMPACT_ATOMS: atom_id res chain seq x y z
N MET A 1 8.53 5.02 18.12
CA MET A 1 8.73 5.37 19.54
C MET A 1 8.16 6.78 19.78
N ASN A 2 7.87 7.15 21.02
CA ASN A 2 7.56 8.52 21.44
C ASN A 2 8.84 9.29 21.85
N GLU A 3 8.67 10.48 22.44
CA GLU A 3 9.75 11.35 22.93
C GLU A 3 10.63 10.64 23.97
N ASP A 4 10.03 9.80 24.82
CA ASP A 4 10.71 9.04 25.87
C ASP A 4 11.46 7.79 25.34
N ARG A 5 11.52 7.63 24.00
CA ARG A 5 12.09 6.46 23.31
C ARG A 5 11.38 5.15 23.69
N GLU A 6 10.09 5.25 24.02
CA GLU A 6 9.20 4.13 24.32
C GLU A 6 8.23 3.84 23.17
N ILE A 7 7.55 2.68 23.20
CA ILE A 7 6.46 2.42 22.25
C ILE A 7 5.33 3.41 22.55
N ASP A 8 4.92 4.20 21.57
CA ASP A 8 3.84 5.19 21.71
C ASP A 8 2.51 4.46 22.04
N PRO A 9 1.98 4.58 23.27
CA PRO A 9 0.81 3.83 23.70
C PRO A 9 -0.50 4.39 23.15
N ILE A 10 -0.48 5.61 22.60
CA ILE A 10 -1.65 6.22 21.97
C ILE A 10 -1.74 5.77 20.51
N ARG A 11 -0.61 5.74 19.80
CA ARG A 11 -0.55 5.34 18.39
C ARG A 11 -0.58 3.82 18.21
N TYR A 12 0.11 3.08 19.08
CA TYR A 12 0.26 1.62 19.03
C TYR A 12 -0.08 0.98 20.39
N PRO A 13 -1.36 1.07 20.83
CA PRO A 13 -1.78 0.63 22.15
C PRO A 13 -1.56 -0.85 22.41
N ASN A 14 -1.64 -1.72 21.40
CA ASN A 14 -1.50 -3.17 21.59
C ASN A 14 -0.03 -3.59 21.70
N PHE A 15 0.86 -2.99 20.91
CA PHE A 15 2.30 -3.15 21.09
C PHE A 15 2.74 -2.65 22.47
N ALA A 16 2.28 -1.48 22.89
CA ALA A 16 2.59 -0.94 24.21
C ALA A 16 2.00 -1.82 25.33
N ALA A 17 0.80 -2.38 25.14
CA ALA A 17 0.21 -3.31 26.09
C ALA A 17 1.01 -4.60 26.23
N LEU A 18 1.49 -5.17 25.11
CA LEU A 18 2.37 -6.34 25.15
C LEU A 18 3.70 -6.00 25.83
N ALA A 19 4.30 -4.84 25.52
CA ALA A 19 5.57 -4.41 26.10
C ALA A 19 5.50 -4.27 27.64
N ARG A 20 4.35 -3.91 28.21
CA ARG A 20 4.16 -3.90 29.68
C ARG A 20 4.27 -5.28 30.33
N ASN A 21 4.18 -6.37 29.57
CA ASN A 21 4.27 -7.74 30.07
C ASN A 21 5.39 -8.54 29.37
N ALA A 22 6.27 -7.88 28.61
CA ALA A 22 7.29 -8.51 27.78
C ALA A 22 8.64 -7.80 27.89
N ASN A 23 9.72 -8.51 27.60
CA ASN A 23 11.02 -7.88 27.39
C ASN A 23 11.03 -7.21 26.02
N TRP A 24 11.27 -5.91 25.95
CA TRP A 24 11.42 -5.17 24.70
C TRP A 24 12.88 -4.79 24.48
N PHE A 25 13.49 -5.32 23.42
CA PHE A 25 14.89 -5.10 23.09
C PHE A 25 15.01 -3.95 22.07
N ARG A 26 15.35 -2.75 22.53
CA ARG A 26 15.40 -1.54 21.67
C ARG A 26 16.55 -1.57 20.67
N ASN A 27 17.61 -2.32 20.97
CA ASN A 27 18.81 -2.44 20.15
C ASN A 27 18.83 -3.69 19.28
N ALA A 28 17.67 -4.35 19.06
CA ALA A 28 17.53 -5.46 18.15
C ALA A 28 17.68 -5.04 16.68
N THR A 29 18.47 -5.78 15.91
CA THR A 29 18.70 -5.51 14.48
C THR A 29 18.56 -6.76 13.62
N THR A 30 18.04 -6.59 12.41
CA THR A 30 18.11 -7.63 11.38
C THR A 30 19.53 -7.79 10.84
N VAL A 31 19.81 -8.97 10.29
CA VAL A 31 21.04 -9.27 9.56
C VAL A 31 20.91 -9.10 8.05
N SER A 32 19.73 -8.75 7.51
CA SER A 32 19.54 -8.54 6.06
C SER A 32 18.30 -7.68 5.74
N ASP A 33 18.31 -6.97 4.61
CA ASP A 33 17.20 -6.17 4.06
C ASP A 33 16.31 -6.96 3.09
N TYR A 34 16.48 -8.28 3.05
CA TYR A 34 15.77 -9.15 2.13
C TYR A 34 15.14 -10.32 2.88
N THR A 35 13.82 -10.44 2.80
CA THR A 35 13.02 -11.48 3.45
C THR A 35 13.58 -12.89 3.25
N HIS A 36 14.12 -13.21 2.06
CA HIS A 36 14.67 -14.55 1.77
C HIS A 36 16.00 -14.85 2.47
N MET A 37 16.63 -13.85 3.08
CA MET A 37 17.82 -14.01 3.91
C MET A 37 17.51 -13.76 5.39
N ALA A 38 16.69 -12.75 5.68
CA ALA A 38 16.30 -12.38 7.03
C ALA A 38 15.43 -13.44 7.73
N CYS A 39 14.36 -13.93 7.08
CA CYS A 39 13.48 -14.93 7.69
C CYS A 39 14.20 -16.25 7.98
N PRO A 40 14.99 -16.84 7.05
CA PRO A 40 15.79 -18.00 7.38
C PRO A 40 16.77 -17.74 8.53
N ALA A 41 17.44 -16.59 8.56
CA ALA A 41 18.37 -16.24 9.64
C ALA A 41 17.67 -16.20 11.02
N ILE A 42 16.47 -15.61 11.10
CA ILE A 42 15.63 -15.61 12.32
C ILE A 42 15.33 -17.03 12.78
N LEU A 43 14.93 -17.89 11.85
CA LEU A 43 14.36 -19.22 12.16
C LEU A 43 15.39 -20.33 12.29
N SER A 44 16.62 -20.13 11.81
CA SER A 44 17.73 -21.09 11.89
C SER A 44 18.86 -20.64 12.81
N GLY A 45 18.92 -19.36 13.18
CA GLY A 45 19.96 -18.80 14.02
C GLY A 45 21.35 -18.76 13.37
N ILE A 46 21.42 -18.88 12.05
CA ILE A 46 22.68 -18.81 11.29
C ILE A 46 22.74 -17.55 10.44
N TYR A 47 23.94 -17.02 10.26
CA TYR A 47 24.16 -15.93 9.31
C TYR A 47 23.93 -16.41 7.87
N PRO A 48 23.31 -15.58 7.01
CA PRO A 48 23.15 -15.89 5.60
C PRO A 48 24.44 -15.54 4.83
N ASP A 49 25.57 -16.13 5.23
CA ASP A 49 26.92 -15.87 4.70
C ASP A 49 27.17 -16.40 3.28
N LYS A 50 26.24 -17.21 2.78
CA LYS A 50 26.28 -17.86 1.46
C LYS A 50 24.91 -17.75 0.80
N PRO A 51 24.84 -17.74 -0.54
CA PRO A 51 23.58 -17.82 -1.25
C PRO A 51 22.87 -19.14 -0.91
N ARG A 52 21.68 -19.04 -0.33
CA ARG A 52 20.79 -20.16 -0.03
C ARG A 52 19.36 -19.77 -0.40
N LEU A 53 18.57 -20.74 -0.78
CA LEU A 53 17.14 -20.56 -0.99
C LEU A 53 16.40 -20.63 0.35
N PRO A 54 15.32 -19.87 0.57
CA PRO A 54 14.59 -19.87 1.82
C PRO A 54 13.66 -21.09 1.92
N THR A 55 14.25 -22.29 1.89
CA THR A 55 13.55 -23.58 1.87
C THR A 55 14.09 -24.52 2.95
N ALA A 56 13.28 -25.49 3.36
CA ALA A 56 13.69 -26.51 4.31
C ALA A 56 14.83 -27.41 3.79
N ALA A 57 15.06 -27.46 2.48
CA ALA A 57 16.17 -28.21 1.89
C ALA A 57 17.53 -27.54 2.18
N ASP A 58 17.57 -26.21 2.03
CA ASP A 58 18.78 -25.41 2.26
C ASP A 58 18.95 -25.01 3.74
N TYR A 59 17.85 -24.99 4.49
CA TYR A 59 17.81 -24.75 5.93
C TYR A 59 17.11 -25.91 6.67
N PRO A 60 17.69 -27.12 6.68
CA PRO A 60 17.07 -28.28 7.35
C PRO A 60 17.07 -28.16 8.88
N HIS A 61 17.90 -27.28 9.42
CA HIS A 61 18.06 -26.99 10.84
C HIS A 61 17.41 -25.65 11.17
N ASN A 62 16.13 -25.67 11.54
CA ASN A 62 15.36 -24.48 11.84
C ASN A 62 14.31 -24.77 12.93
N ILE A 63 13.60 -23.73 13.39
CA ILE A 63 12.61 -23.86 14.49
C ILE A 63 11.52 -24.91 14.20
N PHE A 64 11.08 -25.06 12.95
CA PHE A 64 10.03 -26.01 12.58
C PHE A 64 10.54 -27.45 12.68
N THR A 65 11.78 -27.71 12.25
CA THR A 65 12.39 -29.04 12.39
C THR A 65 12.86 -29.33 13.80
N LEU A 66 13.19 -28.30 14.58
CA LEU A 66 13.49 -28.41 16.02
C LEU A 66 12.26 -28.86 16.81
N LEU A 67 11.10 -28.23 16.57
CA LEU A 67 9.89 -28.45 17.37
C LEU A 67 8.93 -29.48 16.75
N GLY A 68 8.96 -29.71 15.43
CA GLY A 68 7.97 -30.55 14.74
C GLY A 68 8.00 -32.04 15.09
N GLY A 69 8.95 -32.50 15.91
CA GLY A 69 8.94 -33.85 16.49
C GLY A 69 8.11 -33.98 17.77
N SER A 70 7.85 -32.86 18.48
CA SER A 70 7.22 -32.84 19.80
C SER A 70 6.12 -31.79 19.97
N TYR A 71 5.97 -30.87 19.01
CA TYR A 71 4.97 -29.81 19.00
C TYR A 71 4.03 -29.97 17.80
N ASP A 72 2.77 -29.62 17.99
CA ASP A 72 1.87 -29.34 16.87
C ASP A 72 2.29 -28.03 16.19
N LEU A 73 2.24 -27.99 14.86
CA LEU A 73 2.67 -26.83 14.08
C LEU A 73 1.48 -26.16 13.39
N ILE A 74 1.27 -24.89 13.70
CA ILE A 74 0.35 -23.98 13.01
C ILE A 74 1.20 -22.92 12.33
N VAL A 75 1.45 -23.08 11.04
CA VAL A 75 2.43 -22.26 10.32
C VAL A 75 1.77 -21.59 9.13
N ASP A 76 1.80 -20.26 9.17
CA ASP A 76 1.39 -19.42 8.07
C ASP A 76 2.58 -18.59 7.57
N ASP A 77 3.20 -19.07 6.50
CA ASP A 77 4.35 -18.44 5.85
C ASP A 77 4.14 -18.37 4.34
N PRO A 78 3.70 -17.22 3.81
CA PRO A 78 3.47 -17.06 2.37
C PRO A 78 4.76 -16.86 1.58
N ASN A 79 5.88 -16.50 2.23
CA ASN A 79 7.08 -16.00 1.55
C ASN A 79 8.24 -17.01 1.53
N THR A 80 8.26 -17.97 2.47
CA THR A 80 9.30 -19.01 2.51
C THR A 80 8.72 -20.42 2.43
N GLN A 81 9.61 -21.41 2.30
CA GLN A 81 9.28 -22.83 2.41
C GLN A 81 10.14 -23.50 3.48
N LEU A 82 10.39 -22.80 4.58
CA LEU A 82 11.26 -23.26 5.67
C LEU A 82 10.64 -24.39 6.50
N CYS A 83 9.31 -24.48 6.56
CA CYS A 83 8.65 -25.64 7.16
C CYS A 83 8.45 -26.76 6.14
N PRO A 84 9.00 -27.97 6.37
CA PRO A 84 8.76 -29.13 5.51
C PRO A 84 7.27 -29.46 5.38
N GLU A 85 6.83 -29.84 4.17
CA GLU A 85 5.44 -30.23 3.89
C GLU A 85 4.98 -31.41 4.77
N ARG A 86 5.88 -32.34 5.14
CA ARG A 86 5.55 -33.43 6.06
C ARG A 86 5.11 -32.93 7.46
N LEU A 87 5.65 -31.80 7.90
CA LEU A 87 5.36 -31.23 9.22
C LEU A 87 4.18 -30.23 9.16
N CYS A 88 4.17 -29.36 8.15
CA CYS A 88 3.17 -28.28 8.02
C CYS A 88 2.04 -28.56 7.02
N GLY A 89 2.09 -29.65 6.26
CA GLY A 89 1.11 -29.99 5.21
C GLY A 89 -0.32 -30.14 5.73
N LYS A 90 -0.50 -30.58 6.97
CA LYS A 90 -1.83 -30.67 7.62
C LYS A 90 -2.54 -29.30 7.75
N TRP A 91 -1.78 -28.21 7.88
CA TRP A 91 -2.31 -26.85 7.91
C TRP A 91 -2.60 -26.34 6.49
N ALA A 92 -1.71 -26.62 5.54
CA ALA A 92 -1.90 -26.28 4.13
C ALA A 92 -3.13 -26.98 3.50
N GLU A 93 -3.44 -28.21 3.91
CA GLU A 93 -4.61 -28.98 3.46
C GLU A 93 -5.94 -28.45 4.03
N ARG A 94 -5.97 -27.93 5.26
CA ARG A 94 -7.18 -27.35 5.88
C ARG A 94 -7.68 -26.08 5.18
N GLY A 95 -6.89 -25.47 4.30
CA GLY A 95 -7.21 -24.26 3.55
C GLY A 95 -7.31 -24.43 2.03
N LYS A 96 -7.11 -25.63 1.47
CA LYS A 96 -7.03 -25.84 0.01
C LYS A 96 -7.85 -27.05 -0.45
N HIS A 97 -9.08 -26.80 -0.90
CA HIS A 97 -9.63 -27.58 -2.01
C HIS A 97 -9.14 -26.96 -3.33
N GLU A 98 -7.86 -27.13 -3.64
CA GLU A 98 -7.34 -26.82 -4.97
C GLU A 98 -7.07 -28.12 -5.71
N ASN A 99 -7.82 -28.34 -6.79
CA ASN A 99 -7.64 -29.51 -7.65
C ASN A 99 -6.33 -29.40 -8.45
N LEU A 100 -5.84 -30.53 -8.97
CA LEU A 100 -4.58 -30.60 -9.73
C LEU A 100 -4.51 -29.60 -10.90
N LYS A 101 -5.66 -29.29 -11.51
CA LYS A 101 -5.77 -28.36 -12.64
C LYS A 101 -5.48 -26.92 -12.23
N GLU A 102 -5.97 -26.49 -11.07
CA GLU A 102 -5.73 -25.16 -10.49
C GLU A 102 -4.25 -24.95 -10.12
N ARG A 103 -3.61 -26.01 -9.58
CA ARG A 103 -2.17 -26.00 -9.27
C ARG A 103 -1.32 -25.86 -10.54
N ILE A 104 -1.66 -26.60 -11.59
CA ILE A 104 -0.97 -26.52 -12.89
C ILE A 104 -1.18 -25.13 -13.53
N SER A 105 -2.40 -24.58 -13.48
CA SER A 105 -2.65 -23.23 -14.02
C SER A 105 -1.90 -22.15 -13.26
N SER A 106 -1.84 -22.22 -11.93
CA SER A 106 -1.05 -21.29 -11.11
C SER A 106 0.44 -21.38 -11.45
N LEU A 107 0.98 -22.60 -11.60
CA LEU A 107 2.37 -22.80 -11.98
C LEU A 107 2.68 -22.24 -13.37
N LEU A 108 1.81 -22.47 -14.36
CA LEU A 108 1.98 -21.93 -15.71
C LEU A 108 1.89 -20.39 -15.74
N LEU A 109 1.00 -19.81 -14.93
CA LEU A 109 0.92 -18.37 -14.73
C LEU A 109 2.20 -17.82 -14.11
N ASP A 110 2.71 -18.46 -13.06
CA ASP A 110 3.93 -18.02 -12.40
C ASP A 110 5.16 -18.11 -13.33
N LEU A 111 5.28 -19.21 -14.08
CA LEU A 111 6.31 -19.40 -15.11
C LEU A 111 6.19 -18.35 -16.22
N SER A 112 4.97 -17.98 -16.62
CA SER A 112 4.77 -16.96 -17.64
C SER A 112 5.24 -15.57 -17.19
N VAL A 113 4.97 -15.19 -15.93
CA VAL A 113 5.42 -13.91 -15.37
C VAL A 113 6.95 -13.90 -15.22
N ALA A 114 7.54 -14.99 -14.74
CA ALA A 114 8.99 -15.13 -14.66
C ALA A 114 9.65 -15.05 -16.06
N TYR A 115 9.08 -15.74 -17.05
CA TYR A 115 9.56 -15.69 -18.44
C TYR A 115 9.46 -14.29 -19.04
N LEU A 116 8.34 -13.57 -18.82
CA LEU A 116 8.16 -12.21 -19.30
C LEU A 116 9.14 -11.22 -18.67
N HIS A 117 9.55 -11.42 -17.40
CA HIS A 117 10.63 -10.64 -16.79
C HIS A 117 12.01 -10.91 -17.39
N ILE A 118 12.23 -12.07 -18.00
CA ILE A 118 13.51 -12.44 -18.64
C ILE A 118 13.59 -11.92 -20.07
N VAL A 119 12.48 -11.96 -20.81
CA VAL A 119 12.47 -11.72 -22.27
C VAL A 119 12.08 -10.28 -22.62
N LEU A 120 11.30 -9.59 -21.79
CA LEU A 120 10.89 -8.21 -22.08
C LEU A 120 11.98 -7.19 -21.74
N PRO A 121 12.20 -6.17 -22.60
CA PRO A 121 12.99 -4.99 -22.28
C PRO A 121 12.55 -4.33 -20.97
N SER A 122 13.47 -3.65 -20.28
CA SER A 122 13.26 -3.00 -18.96
C SER A 122 11.99 -2.14 -18.87
N ASP A 123 11.64 -1.50 -19.98
CA ASP A 123 10.52 -0.56 -20.05
C ASP A 123 9.16 -1.28 -20.13
N LEU A 124 9.15 -2.52 -20.63
CA LEU A 124 7.97 -3.37 -20.75
C LEU A 124 7.80 -4.30 -19.54
N SER A 125 8.89 -4.76 -18.93
CA SER A 125 8.86 -5.55 -17.69
C SER A 125 8.41 -4.73 -16.47
N ALA A 126 8.53 -3.39 -16.53
CA ALA A 126 8.01 -2.44 -15.54
C ALA A 126 6.49 -2.59 -15.26
N GLY A 127 5.72 -3.06 -16.24
CA GLY A 127 4.28 -3.26 -16.12
C GLY A 127 3.86 -4.63 -15.57
N LEU A 128 4.81 -5.55 -15.38
CA LEU A 128 4.55 -6.90 -14.90
C LEU A 128 4.47 -6.97 -13.37
N PRO A 129 3.77 -7.97 -12.81
CA PRO A 129 3.82 -8.25 -11.38
C PRO A 129 5.26 -8.53 -10.90
N VAL A 130 5.64 -8.02 -9.74
CA VAL A 130 7.02 -8.09 -9.24
C VAL A 130 7.34 -9.50 -8.76
N VAL A 131 8.27 -10.18 -9.42
CA VAL A 131 8.67 -11.58 -9.14
C VAL A 131 9.69 -11.74 -8.01
N THR A 132 10.20 -10.65 -7.46
CA THR A 132 11.21 -10.70 -6.38
C THR A 132 10.60 -10.75 -4.97
N ARG A 133 9.26 -10.84 -4.86
CA ARG A 133 8.52 -10.68 -3.59
C ARG A 133 7.95 -11.98 -3.02
N SER A 134 7.92 -13.04 -3.80
CA SER A 134 7.46 -14.38 -3.41
C SER A 134 8.04 -15.43 -4.36
N TRP A 135 7.83 -16.72 -4.10
CA TRP A 135 8.26 -17.83 -4.98
C TRP A 135 7.13 -18.43 -5.85
N LYS A 136 5.89 -17.97 -5.64
CA LYS A 136 4.67 -18.39 -6.35
C LYS A 136 3.56 -17.35 -6.17
N GLY A 137 2.53 -17.40 -7.00
CA GLY A 137 1.38 -16.50 -6.96
C GLY A 137 1.72 -15.08 -7.39
N PHE A 138 2.60 -14.89 -8.39
CA PHE A 138 3.09 -13.58 -8.80
C PHE A 138 1.96 -12.64 -9.24
N MET A 139 0.85 -13.18 -9.77
CA MET A 139 -0.33 -12.41 -10.16
C MET A 139 -1.36 -12.19 -9.03
N GLY A 140 -1.19 -12.83 -7.86
CA GLY A 140 -2.23 -12.96 -6.83
C GLY A 140 -3.35 -13.93 -7.24
N ASP A 141 -3.94 -14.64 -6.29
CA ASP A 141 -5.06 -15.58 -6.54
C ASP A 141 -6.34 -14.85 -7.02
N ASP A 142 -6.39 -13.52 -6.88
CA ASP A 142 -7.46 -12.63 -7.36
C ASP A 142 -7.73 -12.73 -8.89
N MET A 143 -6.76 -13.22 -9.68
CA MET A 143 -6.94 -13.44 -11.12
C MET A 143 -7.50 -14.82 -11.48
N LEU A 144 -7.45 -15.79 -10.55
CA LEU A 144 -7.78 -17.19 -10.82
C LEU A 144 -9.15 -17.62 -10.29
N LYS A 145 -9.77 -16.87 -9.37
CA LYS A 145 -11.08 -17.20 -8.81
C LYS A 145 -12.02 -15.99 -8.89
N PRO A 146 -13.07 -16.00 -9.74
CA PRO A 146 -14.19 -15.07 -9.53
C PRO A 146 -14.80 -15.42 -8.16
N GLU A 147 -14.85 -14.44 -7.25
CA GLU A 147 -15.45 -14.62 -5.93
C GLU A 147 -16.88 -15.15 -6.10
N LYS A 148 -17.11 -16.42 -5.74
CA LYS A 148 -18.47 -16.90 -5.48
C LYS A 148 -18.88 -16.28 -4.16
N HIS A 149 -19.83 -15.35 -4.20
CA HIS A 149 -20.57 -14.90 -3.04
C HIS A 149 -21.17 -16.12 -2.33
N ALA A 150 -20.57 -16.53 -1.21
CA ALA A 150 -21.17 -17.51 -0.32
C ALA A 150 -22.20 -16.77 0.54
N GLU A 151 -23.46 -17.17 0.40
CA GLU A 151 -24.54 -16.75 1.30
C GLU A 151 -24.13 -16.95 2.76
N GLN A 152 -24.20 -15.87 3.51
CA GLN A 152 -23.82 -15.77 4.90
C GLN A 152 -24.88 -16.45 5.77
N LYS A 153 -24.72 -17.74 6.06
CA LYS A 153 -25.52 -18.39 7.12
C LYS A 153 -24.98 -17.98 8.48
N SER A 154 -25.87 -17.34 9.23
CA SER A 154 -25.70 -16.88 10.61
C SER A 154 -25.15 -17.96 11.53
N LEU A 155 -24.02 -17.66 12.18
CA LEU A 155 -23.55 -18.37 13.36
C LEU A 155 -23.47 -17.36 14.52
N THR A 156 -23.90 -17.83 15.68
CA THR A 156 -24.19 -17.10 16.93
C THR A 156 -23.02 -16.30 17.50
N PRO A 157 -23.30 -15.24 18.30
CA PRO A 157 -22.33 -14.17 18.56
C PRO A 157 -21.45 -14.45 19.78
N LEU A 158 -20.14 -14.62 19.55
CA LEU A 158 -19.15 -14.12 20.50
C LEU A 158 -19.17 -12.60 20.41
N LYS A 159 -19.49 -11.93 21.52
CA LYS A 159 -19.62 -10.46 21.66
C LYS A 159 -18.29 -9.69 21.52
N GLN A 160 -17.24 -10.29 20.97
CA GLN A 160 -15.98 -9.61 20.72
C GLN A 160 -15.71 -9.61 19.21
N ASP A 161 -15.59 -8.39 18.70
CA ASP A 161 -15.04 -8.00 17.41
C ASP A 161 -15.96 -7.99 16.18
N PHE A 162 -16.93 -7.06 16.24
CA PHE A 162 -17.68 -6.52 15.10
C PHE A 162 -16.80 -6.29 13.85
N TRP A 163 -15.55 -5.84 14.01
CA TRP A 163 -14.61 -5.53 12.93
C TRP A 163 -14.04 -6.73 12.18
N LEU A 164 -13.84 -7.91 12.82
CA LEU A 164 -13.30 -9.11 12.14
C LEU A 164 -14.19 -9.57 10.97
N ASN A 165 -15.47 -9.20 10.99
CA ASN A 165 -16.43 -9.49 9.93
C ASN A 165 -16.27 -8.58 8.69
N TYR A 166 -15.61 -7.43 8.82
CA TYR A 166 -15.44 -6.42 7.75
C TYR A 166 -14.07 -6.47 7.08
N VAL A 167 -13.31 -7.51 7.38
CA VAL A 167 -11.95 -7.73 6.90
C VAL A 167 -12.01 -8.28 5.47
N THR A 168 -11.86 -7.40 4.47
CA THR A 168 -11.93 -7.74 3.04
C THR A 168 -10.54 -8.03 2.44
N GLY A 169 -10.46 -9.01 1.53
CA GLY A 169 -9.23 -9.42 0.85
C GLY A 169 -8.56 -10.66 1.44
N GLU A 170 -7.63 -11.28 0.68
CA GLU A 170 -7.04 -12.57 1.05
C GLU A 170 -6.14 -12.50 2.29
N ARG A 171 -5.20 -11.54 2.36
CA ARG A 171 -4.25 -11.44 3.50
C ARG A 171 -4.98 -11.28 4.84
N PRO A 172 -6.00 -10.42 4.92
CA PRO A 172 -6.72 -10.27 6.17
C PRO A 172 -7.64 -11.48 6.49
N ARG A 173 -8.18 -12.19 5.49
CA ARG A 173 -8.89 -13.48 5.71
C ARG A 173 -7.95 -14.58 6.24
N GLN A 174 -6.75 -14.67 5.69
CA GLN A 174 -5.69 -15.58 6.13
C GLN A 174 -5.35 -15.36 7.61
N PHE A 175 -5.24 -14.09 8.01
CA PHE A 175 -5.05 -13.69 9.39
C PHE A 175 -6.20 -14.16 10.32
N VAL A 176 -7.45 -13.93 9.94
CA VAL A 176 -8.62 -14.38 10.73
C VAL A 176 -8.62 -15.90 10.90
N ARG A 177 -8.27 -16.64 9.85
CA ARG A 177 -8.14 -18.11 9.90
C ARG A 177 -7.05 -18.54 10.87
N PHE A 178 -5.89 -17.87 10.85
CA PHE A 178 -4.80 -18.13 11.79
C PHE A 178 -5.26 -17.91 13.23
N ILE A 179 -5.87 -16.77 13.56
CA ILE A 179 -6.40 -16.50 14.91
C ILE A 179 -7.37 -17.60 15.37
N LYS A 180 -8.34 -17.98 14.52
CA LYS A 180 -9.35 -18.98 14.88
C LYS A 180 -8.76 -20.35 15.22
N SER A 181 -7.57 -20.66 14.74
CA SER A 181 -6.92 -21.94 15.04
C SER A 181 -6.13 -21.98 16.33
N ILE A 182 -5.83 -20.81 16.90
CA ILE A 182 -5.19 -20.74 18.20
C ILE A 182 -6.24 -21.24 19.18
N ASP A 183 -6.06 -22.43 19.70
CA ASP A 183 -6.96 -23.03 20.67
C ASP A 183 -6.18 -23.82 21.70
N TYR A 184 -6.80 -24.10 22.83
CA TYR A 184 -6.17 -24.92 23.86
C TYR A 184 -5.90 -26.33 23.32
N SER A 185 -4.67 -26.81 23.50
CA SER A 185 -4.26 -28.18 23.23
C SER A 185 -3.45 -28.71 24.41
N GLU A 186 -3.60 -30.00 24.72
CA GLU A 186 -2.72 -30.67 25.68
C GLU A 186 -1.30 -30.86 25.11
N GLN A 187 -1.18 -31.00 23.79
CA GLN A 187 0.10 -31.01 23.10
C GLN A 187 0.62 -29.57 22.94
N PRO A 188 1.90 -29.32 23.21
CA PRO A 188 2.46 -27.99 23.03
C PRO A 188 2.41 -27.62 21.54
N THR A 189 2.11 -26.37 21.22
CA THR A 189 1.87 -25.92 19.85
C THR A 189 2.80 -24.75 19.51
N LEU A 190 3.46 -24.81 18.35
CA LEU A 190 4.14 -23.68 17.73
C LEU A 190 3.18 -22.99 16.76
N CYS A 191 2.79 -21.76 17.08
CA CYS A 191 2.06 -20.88 16.18
C CYS A 191 3.02 -19.89 15.53
N TYR A 192 3.24 -20.00 14.22
CA TYR A 192 4.07 -19.08 13.43
C TYR A 192 3.21 -18.35 12.41
N LEU A 193 3.22 -17.01 12.47
CA LEU A 193 2.55 -16.15 11.51
C LEU A 193 3.55 -15.16 10.93
N HIS A 194 3.80 -15.27 9.63
CA HIS A 194 4.50 -14.26 8.86
C HIS A 194 3.47 -13.31 8.23
N ILE A 195 3.23 -12.19 8.90
CA ILE A 195 2.34 -11.16 8.38
C ILE A 195 3.06 -10.30 7.34
N VAL A 196 2.51 -10.24 6.12
CA VAL A 196 3.07 -9.41 5.04
C VAL A 196 2.81 -7.91 5.28
N ILE A 197 1.75 -7.55 6.01
CA ILE A 197 1.45 -6.16 6.39
C ILE A 197 2.45 -5.75 7.50
N PRO A 198 3.15 -4.61 7.41
CA PRO A 198 2.83 -3.41 6.63
C PRO A 198 3.58 -3.25 5.31
N HIS A 199 4.19 -4.31 4.77
CA HIS A 199 4.76 -4.26 3.41
C HIS A 199 3.72 -3.74 2.42
N GLU A 200 4.20 -3.05 1.39
CA GLU A 200 3.34 -2.50 0.37
C GLU A 200 2.48 -3.59 -0.32
N PRO A 201 1.32 -3.21 -0.90
CA PRO A 201 0.79 -1.85 -0.98
C PRO A 201 0.28 -1.30 0.36
N TRP A 202 0.47 0.00 0.60
CA TRP A 202 -0.13 0.71 1.75
C TRP A 202 -1.54 1.14 1.40
N ARG A 203 -2.51 0.38 1.88
CA ARG A 203 -3.93 0.56 1.52
C ARG A 203 -4.90 0.49 2.69
N TYR A 204 -4.43 0.16 3.90
CA TYR A 204 -5.28 0.05 5.08
C TYR A 204 -5.10 1.22 6.03
N LEU A 205 -6.21 1.71 6.57
CA LEU A 205 -6.24 2.58 7.75
C LEU A 205 -5.99 1.75 9.02
N PRO A 206 -5.67 2.37 10.16
CA PRO A 206 -5.53 1.65 11.44
C PRO A 206 -6.74 0.80 11.82
N THR A 207 -7.94 1.20 11.35
CA THR A 207 -9.18 0.46 11.55
C THR A 207 -9.24 -0.86 10.76
N GLY A 208 -8.38 -1.05 9.76
CA GLY A 208 -8.41 -2.16 8.82
C GLY A 208 -9.23 -1.90 7.55
N LYS A 209 -9.88 -0.73 7.45
CA LYS A 209 -10.60 -0.34 6.22
C LYS A 209 -9.62 -0.02 5.11
N GLU A 210 -9.95 -0.45 3.88
CA GLU A 210 -9.24 0.00 2.69
C GLU A 210 -9.61 1.46 2.39
N TYR A 211 -8.62 2.27 2.04
CA TYR A 211 -8.87 3.70 1.81
C TYR A 211 -8.51 4.24 0.42
N THR A 212 -7.87 3.40 -0.36
CA THR A 212 -7.32 3.77 -1.65
C THR A 212 -7.43 2.60 -2.61
N GLN A 213 -7.48 2.92 -3.90
CA GLN A 213 -7.79 1.94 -4.93
C GLN A 213 -6.55 1.24 -5.49
N PRO A 214 -6.71 0.07 -6.14
CA PRO A 214 -5.62 -0.65 -6.79
C PRO A 214 -4.78 0.14 -7.79
N ALA A 215 -5.36 1.14 -8.46
CA ALA A 215 -4.60 2.03 -9.33
C ALA A 215 -3.64 2.95 -8.54
N GLU A 216 -4.08 3.44 -7.38
CA GLU A 216 -3.38 4.46 -6.58
C GLU A 216 -2.41 3.86 -5.56
N TYR A 217 -2.66 2.66 -5.04
CA TYR A 217 -1.70 2.00 -4.17
C TYR A 217 -0.59 1.25 -4.90
N LYS A 218 -0.78 0.88 -6.17
CA LYS A 218 0.27 0.25 -6.98
C LYS A 218 1.32 1.28 -7.44
N ARG A 219 0.97 2.57 -7.46
CA ARG A 219 1.88 3.68 -7.77
C ARG A 219 2.31 4.34 -6.45
N ILE A 220 3.50 4.02 -5.97
CA ILE A 220 4.11 4.78 -4.86
C ILE A 220 4.66 6.07 -5.47
N ARG A 221 3.88 7.16 -5.37
CA ARG A 221 4.27 8.46 -5.90
C ARG A 221 5.57 8.92 -5.22
N GLY A 222 6.50 9.44 -6.02
CA GLY A 222 7.85 9.80 -5.56
C GLY A 222 8.85 8.64 -5.52
N LEU A 223 8.46 7.40 -5.83
CA LEU A 223 9.37 6.26 -5.93
C LEU A 223 9.63 5.91 -7.40
N SER A 224 10.90 5.75 -7.75
CA SER A 224 11.34 5.33 -9.09
C SER A 224 12.11 4.01 -9.01
N GLY A 225 12.14 3.24 -10.11
CA GLY A 225 12.82 1.95 -10.19
C GLY A 225 12.01 0.78 -9.60
N PHE A 226 12.57 -0.43 -9.70
CA PHE A 226 11.95 -1.68 -9.23
C PHE A 226 12.93 -2.52 -8.41
N GLY A 227 12.44 -3.22 -7.38
CA GLY A 227 13.26 -4.14 -6.59
C GLY A 227 14.41 -3.42 -5.88
N HIS A 228 15.64 -3.89 -6.05
CA HIS A 228 16.84 -3.24 -5.50
C HIS A 228 17.21 -1.91 -6.21
N GLY A 229 16.52 -1.60 -7.32
CA GLY A 229 16.66 -0.33 -8.03
C GLY A 229 15.85 0.81 -7.42
N GLU A 230 14.93 0.53 -6.49
CA GLU A 230 13.97 1.51 -5.95
C GLU A 230 14.65 2.67 -5.21
N THR A 231 14.42 3.90 -5.68
CA THR A 231 14.95 5.15 -5.12
C THR A 231 13.84 6.19 -4.99
N TRP A 232 13.77 6.84 -3.82
CA TRP A 232 12.93 8.02 -3.61
C TRP A 232 13.46 9.19 -4.43
N ASN A 233 12.57 9.98 -5.03
CA ASN A 233 12.97 11.22 -5.69
C ASN A 233 13.28 12.31 -4.66
N SER A 234 13.71 13.47 -5.16
CA SER A 234 14.06 14.63 -4.35
C SER A 234 12.86 15.41 -3.80
N ASP A 235 11.63 15.04 -4.16
CA ASP A 235 10.45 15.72 -3.62
C ASP A 235 10.06 15.11 -2.27
N GLU A 236 10.54 15.73 -1.20
CA GLU A 236 10.35 15.27 0.17
C GLU A 236 8.87 15.02 0.54
N TRP A 237 7.93 15.76 -0.03
CA TRP A 237 6.53 15.63 0.35
C TRP A 237 5.89 14.35 -0.18
N ALA A 238 6.30 13.88 -1.35
CA ALA A 238 5.87 12.57 -1.84
C ALA A 238 6.35 11.45 -0.89
N VAL A 239 7.58 11.59 -0.38
CA VAL A 239 8.17 10.67 0.61
C VAL A 239 7.44 10.75 1.95
N VAL A 240 7.12 11.95 2.45
CA VAL A 240 6.34 12.15 3.68
C VAL A 240 4.93 11.55 3.55
N GLN A 241 4.25 11.74 2.42
CA GLN A 241 2.94 11.12 2.15
C GLN A 241 3.04 9.59 2.11
N ALA A 242 4.10 9.03 1.51
CA ALA A 242 4.36 7.60 1.57
C ALA A 242 4.59 7.10 3.01
N TYR A 243 5.36 7.84 3.80
CA TYR A 243 5.63 7.50 5.19
C TYR A 243 4.36 7.55 6.05
N GLN A 244 3.50 8.56 5.85
CA GLN A 244 2.18 8.66 6.47
C GLN A 244 1.35 7.38 6.23
N ARG A 245 1.28 6.92 4.99
CA ARG A 245 0.54 5.71 4.59
C ARG A 245 1.09 4.45 5.25
N TYR A 246 2.41 4.35 5.31
CA TYR A 246 3.07 3.26 6.03
C TYR A 246 2.69 3.25 7.51
N LEU A 247 2.80 4.38 8.20
CA LEU A 247 2.46 4.50 9.62
C LEU A 247 0.98 4.19 9.91
N LEU A 248 0.06 4.64 9.05
CA LEU A 248 -1.36 4.27 9.14
C LEU A 248 -1.55 2.75 9.06
N GLN A 249 -0.84 2.09 8.15
CA GLN A 249 -0.90 0.64 8.01
C GLN A 249 -0.18 -0.12 9.15
N VAL A 250 0.85 0.45 9.78
CA VAL A 250 1.42 -0.07 11.03
C VAL A 250 0.37 -0.03 12.15
N GLY A 251 -0.48 1.00 12.20
CA GLY A 251 -1.62 1.05 13.12
C GLY A 251 -2.59 -0.12 12.92
N PHE A 252 -2.75 -0.62 11.69
CA PHE A 252 -3.53 -1.83 11.45
C PHE A 252 -2.81 -3.07 11.99
N VAL A 253 -1.49 -3.17 11.82
CA VAL A 253 -0.68 -4.27 12.40
C VAL A 253 -0.80 -4.29 13.93
N ASP A 254 -0.78 -3.13 14.58
CA ASP A 254 -1.03 -3.02 16.03
C ASP A 254 -2.39 -3.62 16.41
N ARG A 255 -3.44 -3.26 15.67
CA ARG A 255 -4.79 -3.81 15.88
C ARG A 255 -4.85 -5.32 15.71
N LEU A 256 -4.16 -5.84 14.70
CA LEU A 256 -4.02 -7.28 14.44
C LEU A 256 -3.27 -7.98 15.60
N LEU A 257 -2.17 -7.40 16.09
CA LEU A 257 -1.49 -7.92 17.27
C LEU A 257 -2.44 -8.01 18.48
N GLY A 258 -3.25 -6.97 18.72
CA GLY A 258 -4.30 -6.99 19.74
C GLY A 258 -5.22 -8.20 19.63
N ALA A 259 -5.75 -8.47 18.44
CA ALA A 259 -6.63 -9.60 18.18
C ALA A 259 -5.98 -10.98 18.47
N ILE A 260 -4.69 -11.14 18.14
CA ILE A 260 -3.94 -12.36 18.46
C ILE A 260 -3.83 -12.53 19.97
N ILE A 261 -3.41 -11.47 20.68
CA ILE A 261 -3.22 -11.52 22.13
C ILE A 261 -4.55 -11.76 22.85
N ASP A 262 -5.63 -11.13 22.40
CA ASP A 262 -6.97 -11.33 22.95
C ASP A 262 -7.45 -12.76 22.76
N ARG A 263 -7.22 -13.36 21.58
CA ARG A 263 -7.52 -14.78 21.35
C ARG A 263 -6.71 -15.68 22.29
N ILE A 264 -5.39 -15.46 22.40
CA ILE A 264 -4.51 -16.23 23.29
C ILE A 264 -4.99 -16.14 24.75
N ARG A 265 -5.44 -14.97 25.21
CA ARG A 265 -6.04 -14.78 26.55
C ARG A 265 -7.36 -15.51 26.69
N ALA A 266 -8.25 -15.39 25.70
CA ALA A 266 -9.58 -16.00 25.74
C ALA A 266 -9.55 -17.53 25.86
N VAL A 267 -8.52 -18.18 25.30
CA VAL A 267 -8.33 -19.64 25.41
C VAL A 267 -7.41 -20.06 26.57
N GLY A 268 -7.06 -19.12 27.47
CA GLY A 268 -6.25 -19.42 28.65
C GLY A 268 -4.79 -19.78 28.38
N LEU A 269 -4.24 -19.40 27.22
CA LEU A 269 -2.87 -19.71 26.83
C LEU A 269 -1.87 -18.61 27.21
N TYR A 270 -2.32 -17.38 27.44
CA TYR A 270 -1.43 -16.21 27.60
C TYR A 270 -0.32 -16.41 28.62
N ASP A 271 -0.64 -16.87 29.83
CA ASP A 271 0.35 -16.99 30.91
C ASP A 271 1.41 -18.05 30.59
N ARG A 272 1.01 -19.19 30.04
CA ARG A 272 1.93 -20.30 29.72
C ARG A 272 2.70 -20.14 28.41
N SER A 273 2.29 -19.23 27.52
CA SER A 273 2.93 -19.05 26.22
C SER A 273 4.20 -18.20 26.28
N LEU A 274 5.20 -18.63 25.52
CA LEU A 274 6.27 -17.77 25.00
C LEU A 274 5.71 -17.02 23.78
N ILE A 275 5.80 -15.70 23.77
CA ILE A 275 5.35 -14.86 22.66
C ILE A 275 6.53 -14.04 22.16
N VAL A 276 6.84 -14.17 20.86
CA VAL A 276 7.88 -13.41 20.18
C VAL A 276 7.24 -12.58 19.07
N VAL A 277 7.45 -11.26 19.10
CA VAL A 277 7.04 -10.34 18.04
C VAL A 277 8.27 -9.66 17.48
N THR A 278 8.49 -9.83 16.17
CA THR A 278 9.65 -9.27 15.46
C THR A 278 9.31 -8.90 14.02
N ALA A 279 10.27 -8.29 13.31
CA ALA A 279 10.21 -8.05 11.86
C ALA A 279 11.43 -8.65 11.15
N ASP A 280 11.30 -8.92 9.85
CA ASP A 280 12.40 -9.36 9.01
C ASP A 280 13.39 -8.21 8.73
N HIS A 281 12.90 -7.01 8.43
CA HIS A 281 13.71 -5.79 8.29
C HIS A 281 12.87 -4.51 8.39
N GLY A 282 13.55 -3.37 8.46
CA GLY A 282 12.95 -2.03 8.41
C GLY A 282 12.73 -1.50 6.99
N ILE A 283 12.40 -0.20 6.89
CA ILE A 283 12.13 0.50 5.62
C ILE A 283 12.52 1.99 5.77
N SER A 284 13.14 2.53 4.73
CA SER A 284 13.61 3.93 4.68
C SER A 284 12.66 4.85 3.93
N PHE A 285 12.47 6.05 4.47
CA PHE A 285 11.70 7.15 3.88
C PHE A 285 12.57 8.41 3.75
N ARG A 286 13.81 8.23 3.26
CA ARG A 286 14.75 9.33 2.99
C ARG A 286 14.69 9.76 1.52
N PRO A 287 14.44 11.05 1.22
CA PRO A 287 14.54 11.60 -0.14
C PRO A 287 15.90 11.30 -0.77
N ASP A 288 15.92 11.11 -2.09
CA ASP A 288 17.12 10.78 -2.88
C ASP A 288 17.87 9.50 -2.47
N ASP A 289 17.30 8.67 -1.60
CA ASP A 289 17.91 7.44 -1.11
C ASP A 289 17.07 6.20 -1.44
N LYS A 290 17.65 5.03 -1.20
CA LYS A 290 17.01 3.72 -1.35
C LYS A 290 15.99 3.51 -0.24
N ARG A 291 14.84 2.96 -0.63
CA ARG A 291 13.75 2.61 0.28
C ARG A 291 13.99 1.32 1.07
N ARG A 292 14.59 0.31 0.44
CA ARG A 292 14.83 -1.02 1.04
C ARG A 292 16.32 -1.39 1.06
N PRO A 293 17.05 -1.36 -0.08
CA PRO A 293 18.47 -1.67 -0.06
C PRO A 293 19.23 -0.80 0.93
N ILE A 294 20.06 -1.43 1.75
CA ILE A 294 20.89 -0.72 2.71
C ILE A 294 21.94 0.16 2.01
N THR A 295 22.11 1.38 2.51
CA THR A 295 23.10 2.38 2.12
C THR A 295 23.79 2.92 3.37
N LYS A 296 24.85 3.73 3.18
CA LYS A 296 25.55 4.38 4.30
C LYS A 296 24.67 5.41 5.03
N THR A 297 23.59 5.86 4.40
CA THR A 297 22.72 6.94 4.87
C THR A 297 21.36 6.44 5.35
N ASN A 298 20.97 5.19 5.05
CA ASN A 298 19.68 4.64 5.45
C ASN A 298 19.71 3.47 6.44
N TYR A 299 20.89 2.93 6.80
CA TYR A 299 20.99 1.72 7.61
C TYR A 299 20.24 1.81 8.96
N GLN A 300 20.16 2.99 9.55
CA GLN A 300 19.42 3.25 10.79
C GLN A 300 17.88 3.15 10.65
N ASP A 301 17.34 3.11 9.42
CA ASP A 301 15.92 2.85 9.16
C ASP A 301 15.64 1.38 8.81
N ILE A 302 16.66 0.69 8.30
CA ILE A 302 16.54 -0.67 7.74
C ILE A 302 16.94 -1.74 8.76
N MET A 303 18.01 -1.52 9.51
CA MET A 303 18.54 -2.51 10.45
C MET A 303 17.68 -2.67 11.71
N PRO A 304 17.22 -1.60 12.38
CA PRO A 304 16.43 -1.75 13.60
C PRO A 304 15.09 -2.44 13.35
N ILE A 305 14.77 -3.44 14.17
CA ILE A 305 13.51 -4.18 14.13
C ILE A 305 12.85 -4.15 15.51
N PRO A 306 11.51 -4.19 15.61
CA PRO A 306 10.87 -4.47 16.90
C PRO A 306 11.31 -5.86 17.37
N LEU A 307 11.57 -6.04 18.65
CA LEU A 307 11.73 -7.35 19.26
C LEU A 307 11.12 -7.34 20.66
N LEU A 308 9.96 -7.97 20.80
CA LEU A 308 9.31 -8.21 22.08
C LEU A 308 9.29 -9.70 22.38
N ILE A 309 9.74 -10.09 23.57
CA ILE A 309 9.77 -11.47 24.05
C ILE A 309 9.08 -11.54 25.41
N LYS A 310 7.87 -12.08 25.45
CA LYS A 310 7.14 -12.42 26.67
C LYS A 310 7.43 -13.87 27.03
N VAL A 311 8.09 -14.11 28.16
CA VAL A 311 8.38 -15.48 28.63
C VAL A 311 7.18 -16.05 29.40
N PRO A 312 7.06 -17.40 29.56
CA PRO A 312 6.00 -17.99 30.38
C PRO A 312 5.95 -17.41 31.80
N ASN A 313 4.74 -17.15 32.30
CA ASN A 313 4.41 -16.55 33.60
C ASN A 313 4.98 -15.13 33.84
N GLN A 314 5.44 -14.45 32.79
CA GLN A 314 5.85 -13.05 32.87
C GLN A 314 4.63 -12.12 32.82
N HIS A 315 4.56 -11.21 33.80
CA HIS A 315 3.53 -10.16 33.88
C HIS A 315 4.10 -8.75 33.94
N GLU A 316 5.42 -8.60 34.09
CA GLU A 316 6.11 -7.32 34.11
C GLU A 316 7.12 -7.25 32.98
N GLY A 317 7.04 -6.20 32.18
CA GLY A 317 7.92 -5.94 31.06
C GLY A 317 9.23 -5.28 31.48
N VAL A 318 10.26 -5.46 30.65
CA VAL A 318 11.58 -4.85 30.83
C VAL A 318 12.02 -4.26 29.52
N ILE A 319 12.47 -3.00 29.53
CA ILE A 319 13.12 -2.38 28.37
C ILE A 319 14.61 -2.69 28.45
N SER A 320 15.17 -3.29 27.41
CA SER A 320 16.57 -3.68 27.33
C SER A 320 17.27 -3.05 26.13
N ASP A 321 18.44 -2.47 26.38
CA ASP A 321 19.33 -1.92 25.34
C ASP A 321 20.44 -2.90 24.94
N ARG A 322 20.33 -4.16 25.37
CA ARG A 322 21.30 -5.20 24.99
C ARG A 322 21.35 -5.35 23.47
N ASN A 323 22.55 -5.50 22.93
CA ASN A 323 22.75 -5.61 21.48
C ASN A 323 22.38 -6.99 20.94
N ILE A 324 21.23 -7.06 20.26
CA ILE A 324 20.65 -8.30 19.73
C ILE A 324 20.67 -8.27 18.20
N GLU A 325 20.94 -9.42 17.59
CA GLU A 325 20.76 -9.65 16.15
C GLU A 325 19.65 -10.67 15.93
N SER A 326 18.98 -10.61 14.79
CA SER A 326 17.81 -11.45 14.50
C SER A 326 18.10 -12.96 14.57
N ILE A 327 19.36 -13.38 14.39
CA ILE A 327 19.82 -14.76 14.56
C ILE A 327 19.75 -15.27 16.00
N ASP A 328 19.62 -14.38 16.99
CA ASP A 328 19.51 -14.75 18.42
C ASP A 328 18.16 -15.33 18.79
N ILE A 329 17.16 -15.17 17.92
CA ILE A 329 15.78 -15.54 18.21
C ILE A 329 15.66 -17.06 18.40
N LEU A 330 16.18 -17.87 17.49
CA LEU A 330 16.14 -19.33 17.63
C LEU A 330 16.80 -19.83 18.93
N PRO A 331 18.08 -19.49 19.24
CA PRO A 331 18.71 -19.96 20.48
C PRO A 331 18.05 -19.40 21.74
N THR A 332 17.46 -18.19 21.69
CA THR A 332 16.64 -17.66 22.79
C THR A 332 15.38 -18.50 23.03
N VAL A 333 14.67 -18.87 21.96
CA VAL A 333 13.50 -19.75 22.05
C VAL A 333 13.89 -21.11 22.63
N ALA A 334 14.98 -21.70 22.14
CA ALA A 334 15.47 -22.98 22.64
C ALA A 334 15.83 -22.93 24.14
N ASP A 335 16.53 -21.88 24.58
CA ASP A 335 16.90 -21.66 25.97
C ASP A 335 15.68 -21.56 26.89
N ILE A 336 14.68 -20.75 26.53
CA ILE A 336 13.44 -20.59 27.31
C ILE A 336 12.64 -21.90 27.39
N LEU A 337 12.65 -22.69 26.31
CA LEU A 337 11.98 -24.00 26.28
C LEU A 337 12.80 -25.12 26.95
N GLY A 338 14.02 -24.84 27.41
CA GLY A 338 14.92 -25.85 27.99
C GLY A 338 15.41 -26.90 26.97
N ILE A 339 15.48 -26.54 25.70
CA ILE A 339 15.88 -27.42 24.60
C ILE A 339 17.33 -27.17 24.24
N SER A 340 18.17 -28.22 24.29
CA SER A 340 19.52 -28.17 23.72
C SER A 340 19.43 -28.22 22.19
N LEU A 341 20.03 -27.23 21.51
CA LEU A 341 20.13 -27.24 20.06
C LEU A 341 21.06 -28.37 19.60
N PRO A 342 20.59 -29.30 18.73
CA PRO A 342 21.41 -30.45 18.31
C PRO A 342 22.36 -30.11 17.15
N TRP A 343 22.42 -28.84 16.74
CA TRP A 343 23.30 -28.32 15.71
C TRP A 343 23.91 -26.99 16.16
N ALA A 344 25.02 -26.60 15.54
CA ALA A 344 25.64 -25.30 15.78
C ALA A 344 24.80 -24.16 15.18
N VAL A 345 24.73 -23.06 15.90
CA VAL A 345 24.12 -21.79 15.47
C VAL A 345 25.09 -20.65 15.71
N ASP A 346 24.95 -19.56 14.97
CA ASP A 346 25.77 -18.35 15.14
C ASP A 346 25.19 -17.43 16.24
N GLY A 347 23.87 -17.52 16.46
CA GLY A 347 23.15 -16.73 17.44
C GLY A 347 23.38 -17.22 18.88
N GLN A 348 22.94 -16.41 19.84
CA GLN A 348 23.03 -16.72 21.26
C GLN A 348 21.74 -16.30 21.98
N SER A 349 21.39 -16.99 23.07
CA SER A 349 20.24 -16.57 23.86
C SER A 349 20.43 -15.17 24.43
N VAL A 350 19.44 -14.30 24.24
CA VAL A 350 19.47 -12.92 24.75
C VAL A 350 19.42 -12.84 26.28
N PHE A 351 18.96 -13.90 26.95
CA PHE A 351 18.87 -14.00 28.40
C PHE A 351 20.12 -14.61 29.04
N ASN A 352 21.07 -15.10 28.24
CA ASN A 352 22.33 -15.59 28.75
C ASN A 352 23.29 -14.42 29.07
N LEU A 353 23.20 -13.90 30.29
CA LEU A 353 24.01 -12.78 30.78
C LEU A 353 25.48 -13.12 31.01
N SER A 354 25.86 -14.41 30.98
CA SER A 354 27.28 -14.81 31.07
C SER A 354 28.07 -14.49 29.80
N ILE A 355 27.37 -14.26 28.68
CA ILE A 355 27.99 -13.91 27.42
C ILE A 355 28.09 -12.39 27.29
N SER A 356 29.32 -11.92 27.05
CA SER A 356 29.61 -10.51 26.77
C SER A 356 28.75 -9.99 25.62
N GLU A 357 28.30 -8.75 25.75
CA GLU A 357 27.55 -8.10 24.68
C GLU A 357 28.39 -7.96 23.41
N ARG A 358 27.71 -8.06 22.26
CA ARG A 358 28.32 -7.81 20.96
C ARG A 358 28.83 -6.39 20.89
N THR A 359 30.04 -6.22 20.39
CA THR A 359 30.64 -4.91 20.08
C THR A 359 30.47 -4.50 18.62
N LYS A 360 30.00 -5.43 17.78
CA LYS A 360 29.76 -5.24 16.34
C LYS A 360 28.46 -5.93 15.93
N LYS A 361 27.85 -5.42 14.86
CA LYS A 361 26.71 -6.04 14.18
C LYS A 361 27.09 -6.37 12.75
N PHE A 362 26.61 -7.49 12.26
CA PHE A 362 26.85 -7.97 10.91
C PHE A 362 25.58 -7.86 10.09
N PHE A 363 25.77 -7.47 8.84
CA PHE A 363 24.68 -7.35 7.89
C PHE A 363 25.10 -7.96 6.57
N PHE A 364 24.18 -8.68 5.94
CA PHE A 364 24.42 -9.50 4.77
C PHE A 364 23.44 -9.11 3.68
N ARG A 365 23.97 -8.83 2.49
CA ARG A 365 23.17 -8.54 1.30
C ARG A 365 23.69 -9.31 0.11
N SER A 366 22.80 -9.74 -0.78
CA SER A 366 23.21 -10.34 -2.05
C SER A 366 23.95 -9.32 -2.92
N THR A 367 24.98 -9.78 -3.62
CA THR A 367 25.65 -8.99 -4.66
C THR A 367 24.71 -8.75 -5.84
N LYS A 368 25.07 -7.78 -6.72
CA LYS A 368 24.22 -7.41 -7.87
C LYS A 368 23.92 -8.57 -8.82
N ASP A 369 24.84 -9.52 -8.95
CA ASP A 369 24.69 -10.74 -9.76
C ASP A 369 24.04 -11.90 -8.99
N LYS A 370 23.71 -11.70 -7.70
CA LYS A 370 23.10 -12.67 -6.78
C LYS A 370 23.87 -13.98 -6.61
N LYS A 371 25.16 -13.99 -6.99
CA LYS A 371 26.04 -15.16 -6.88
C LYS A 371 26.80 -15.20 -5.56
N ASP A 372 27.00 -14.05 -4.94
CA ASP A 372 27.74 -13.90 -3.71
C ASP A 372 26.93 -13.12 -2.67
N VAL A 373 27.42 -13.15 -1.43
CA VAL A 373 26.90 -12.36 -0.31
C VAL A 373 28.00 -11.43 0.19
N GLU A 374 27.66 -10.14 0.27
CA GLU A 374 28.51 -9.14 0.88
C GLU A 374 28.19 -9.03 2.38
N ARG A 375 29.23 -9.11 3.22
CA ARG A 375 29.14 -8.86 4.66
C ARG A 375 29.59 -7.45 4.99
N LEU A 376 28.67 -6.66 5.53
CA LEU A 376 28.91 -5.34 6.11
C LEU A 376 29.05 -5.45 7.63
N VAL A 377 29.81 -4.54 8.22
CA VAL A 377 30.08 -4.50 9.67
C VAL A 377 29.71 -3.13 10.20
N PHE A 378 28.86 -3.10 11.22
CA PHE A 378 28.39 -1.90 11.90
C PHE A 378 28.81 -1.92 13.36
N LYS A 379 28.78 -0.73 13.98
CA LYS A 379 28.91 -0.62 15.44
C LYS A 379 27.70 -1.31 16.11
N ALA A 380 27.89 -1.77 17.34
CA ALA A 380 26.80 -2.38 18.11
C ALA A 380 25.66 -1.38 18.38
N SER A 381 26.00 -0.19 18.89
CA SER A 381 25.03 0.89 19.00
C SER A 381 24.68 1.43 17.61
N ILE A 382 23.39 1.45 17.33
CA ILE A 382 22.79 2.13 16.17
C ILE A 382 21.89 3.21 16.77
N ASP A 383 22.52 4.19 17.41
CA ASP A 383 21.81 5.27 18.10
C ASP A 383 21.28 6.29 17.09
N GLU A 384 21.83 6.31 15.87
CA GLU A 384 21.37 7.09 14.71
C GLU A 384 19.91 6.78 14.33
N LYS A 385 19.34 5.67 14.81
CA LYS A 385 17.90 5.39 14.66
C LYS A 385 17.03 6.39 15.43
N TYR A 386 17.55 6.99 16.50
CA TYR A 386 16.81 7.98 17.27
C TYR A 386 16.65 9.28 16.49
N ASP A 387 17.55 9.59 15.56
CA ASP A 387 17.36 10.69 14.60
C ASP A 387 16.15 10.42 13.70
N THR A 388 15.95 9.16 13.27
CA THR A 388 14.76 8.74 12.51
C THR A 388 13.49 8.88 13.35
N VAL A 389 13.56 8.56 14.65
CA VAL A 389 12.45 8.76 15.58
C VAL A 389 12.12 10.24 15.73
N ASP A 390 13.13 11.11 15.90
CA ASP A 390 12.94 12.55 16.04
C ASP A 390 12.35 13.18 14.78
N GLN A 391 12.80 12.75 13.60
CA GLN A 391 12.20 13.16 12.33
C GLN A 391 10.74 12.74 12.21
N MET A 392 10.42 11.52 12.63
CA MET A 392 9.05 11.01 12.64
C MET A 392 8.15 11.80 13.60
N ILE A 393 8.65 12.12 14.81
CA ILE A 393 7.94 12.95 15.79
C ILE A 393 7.77 14.39 15.26
N ALA A 394 8.78 14.97 14.62
CA ALA A 394 8.68 16.30 14.04
C ALA A 394 7.63 16.37 12.92
N LEU A 395 7.51 15.32 12.11
CA LEU A 395 6.56 15.26 10.99
C LEU A 395 5.14 14.92 11.43
N PHE A 396 4.98 13.99 12.37
CA PHE A 396 3.70 13.34 12.69
C PHE A 396 3.24 13.51 14.14
N GLY A 397 4.08 14.12 14.99
CA GLY A 397 3.93 14.12 16.45
C GLY A 397 4.13 12.75 17.09
N SER A 398 4.02 12.72 18.42
CA SER A 398 3.79 11.52 19.25
C SER A 398 2.47 11.68 20.01
N GLY A 399 2.13 10.71 20.86
CA GLY A 399 0.92 10.69 21.69
C GLY A 399 0.36 12.04 22.17
N VAL A 400 -0.97 12.08 22.33
CA VAL A 400 -1.90 13.18 22.70
C VAL A 400 -2.82 13.66 21.56
N LYS A 401 -2.57 13.39 20.28
CA LYS A 401 -3.59 13.61 19.21
C LYS A 401 -3.62 12.47 18.17
N PRO A 402 -4.69 11.64 18.12
CA PRO A 402 -4.92 10.66 17.05
C PRO A 402 -4.86 11.26 15.64
N ASP A 403 -5.20 12.55 15.53
CA ASP A 403 -5.12 13.31 14.29
C ASP A 403 -3.69 13.64 13.85
N GLY A 404 -2.64 13.34 14.63
CA GLY A 404 -1.25 13.69 14.29
C GLY A 404 -0.78 13.11 12.95
N LEU A 405 -1.22 11.90 12.62
CA LEU A 405 -0.97 11.31 11.30
C LEU A 405 -1.76 11.98 10.18
N PHE A 406 -2.84 12.70 10.47
CA PHE A 406 -3.67 13.42 9.50
C PHE A 406 -3.44 14.95 9.51
N LYS A 407 -2.73 15.46 10.51
CA LYS A 407 -2.39 16.87 10.74
C LYS A 407 -0.93 17.14 10.37
N ILE A 408 -0.58 16.78 9.13
CA ILE A 408 0.77 16.93 8.59
C ILE A 408 0.85 18.08 7.60
N GLY A 409 2.07 18.54 7.30
CA GLY A 409 2.31 19.50 6.22
C GLY A 409 2.17 20.97 6.59
N PRO A 410 2.35 21.86 5.61
CA PRO A 410 2.34 23.30 5.83
C PRO A 410 0.94 23.77 6.25
N HIS A 411 0.87 24.70 7.21
CA HIS A 411 -0.40 25.24 7.73
C HIS A 411 -1.33 24.19 8.35
N ASN A 412 -0.78 23.13 8.96
CA ASN A 412 -1.56 22.07 9.61
C ASN A 412 -2.49 22.59 10.72
N ASN A 413 -2.28 23.80 11.24
CA ASN A 413 -3.17 24.48 12.19
C ASN A 413 -4.59 24.73 11.64
N LEU A 414 -4.77 24.70 10.31
CA LEU A 414 -6.08 24.79 9.67
C LEU A 414 -6.92 23.51 9.79
N VAL A 415 -6.28 22.35 9.98
CA VAL A 415 -7.00 21.08 10.07
C VAL A 415 -7.94 21.10 11.29
N GLY A 416 -9.22 20.85 11.03
CA GLY A 416 -10.32 20.91 11.99
C GLY A 416 -11.17 22.19 11.94
N GLN A 417 -10.71 23.25 11.25
CA GLN A 417 -11.45 24.52 11.14
C GLN A 417 -12.51 24.47 10.05
N HIS A 418 -13.60 25.22 10.22
CA HIS A 418 -14.63 25.34 9.20
C HIS A 418 -14.24 26.37 8.13
N VAL A 419 -14.48 26.07 6.85
CA VAL A 419 -14.12 26.94 5.72
C VAL A 419 -14.76 28.34 5.86
N SER A 420 -15.97 28.41 6.43
CA SER A 420 -16.66 29.69 6.65
C SER A 420 -16.00 30.58 7.71
N GLU A 421 -15.24 30.00 8.65
CA GLU A 421 -14.57 30.74 9.73
C GLU A 421 -13.28 31.40 9.24
N ILE A 422 -12.63 30.81 8.24
CA ILE A 422 -11.35 31.29 7.69
C ILE A 422 -11.58 32.39 6.64
N GLY A 423 -12.68 32.30 5.89
CA GLY A 423 -12.99 33.19 4.77
C GLY A 423 -12.32 32.75 3.47
N VAL A 424 -13.09 32.77 2.37
CA VAL A 424 -12.63 32.38 1.03
C VAL A 424 -12.60 33.60 0.12
N VAL A 425 -11.47 33.82 -0.55
CA VAL A 425 -11.33 34.85 -1.58
C VAL A 425 -11.52 34.20 -2.95
N GLU A 426 -12.52 34.62 -3.71
CA GLU A 426 -12.73 34.13 -5.08
C GLU A 426 -11.65 34.69 -6.04
N GLY A 427 -11.22 33.88 -7.01
CA GLY A 427 -10.35 34.35 -8.10
C GLY A 427 -8.92 33.79 -8.14
N SER A 428 -8.71 32.49 -7.91
CA SER A 428 -7.37 31.91 -8.07
C SER A 428 -6.93 31.72 -9.53
N GLY A 429 -7.85 31.66 -10.50
CA GLY A 429 -7.52 31.21 -11.87
C GLY A 429 -7.00 29.76 -11.92
N ILE A 430 -7.01 29.08 -10.77
CA ILE A 430 -6.63 27.69 -10.57
C ILE A 430 -7.90 26.86 -10.71
N MET A 431 -7.80 25.71 -11.35
CA MET A 431 -8.87 24.72 -11.41
C MET A 431 -8.33 23.42 -10.82
N VAL A 432 -9.02 22.87 -9.82
CA VAL A 432 -8.67 21.57 -9.25
C VAL A 432 -9.56 20.50 -9.86
N GLU A 433 -8.94 19.43 -10.31
CA GLU A 433 -9.62 18.22 -10.71
C GLU A 433 -9.34 17.12 -9.70
N LEU A 434 -10.42 16.56 -9.15
CA LEU A 434 -10.35 15.42 -8.24
C LEU A 434 -10.31 14.14 -9.06
N ASP A 435 -9.37 13.28 -8.72
CA ASP A 435 -9.40 11.91 -9.20
C ASP A 435 -10.65 11.24 -8.60
N GLN A 436 -11.46 10.64 -9.46
CA GLN A 436 -12.60 9.81 -9.06
C GLN A 436 -13.63 10.51 -8.16
N ALA A 437 -14.00 11.75 -8.49
CA ALA A 437 -14.94 12.57 -7.72
C ALA A 437 -16.28 11.88 -7.36
N ARG A 438 -16.69 10.84 -8.11
CA ARG A 438 -17.90 10.05 -7.84
C ARG A 438 -17.82 9.18 -6.59
N LEU A 439 -16.62 8.86 -6.10
CA LEU A 439 -16.45 8.12 -4.84
C LEU A 439 -17.14 8.82 -3.67
N TYR A 440 -17.29 10.14 -3.76
CA TYR A 440 -17.86 10.97 -2.70
C TYR A 440 -19.38 11.15 -2.83
N GLU A 441 -20.02 10.65 -3.90
CA GLU A 441 -21.48 10.77 -4.08
C GLU A 441 -22.27 9.73 -3.27
N HIS A 442 -21.66 8.56 -3.02
CA HIS A 442 -22.25 7.43 -2.31
C HIS A 442 -21.26 6.79 -1.34
N VAL A 443 -20.83 7.54 -0.32
CA VAL A 443 -19.94 7.01 0.72
C VAL A 443 -20.74 6.20 1.74
N ALA A 444 -20.25 5.02 2.10
CA ALA A 444 -20.75 4.23 3.22
C ALA A 444 -19.65 4.16 4.30
N PRO A 445 -19.67 5.02 5.33
CA PRO A 445 -18.61 5.08 6.33
C PRO A 445 -18.35 3.77 7.09
N ASP A 446 -19.38 2.93 7.21
CA ASP A 446 -19.30 1.62 7.88
C ASP A 446 -18.87 0.48 6.94
N ALA A 447 -18.70 0.76 5.65
CA ALA A 447 -18.21 -0.23 4.70
C ALA A 447 -16.71 -0.54 4.92
N PRO A 448 -16.24 -1.72 4.46
CA PRO A 448 -14.82 -2.05 4.44
C PRO A 448 -13.94 -1.07 3.66
N PHE A 449 -14.53 -0.27 2.77
CA PHE A 449 -13.83 0.74 1.98
C PHE A 449 -14.37 2.15 2.30
N VAL A 450 -13.46 3.10 2.56
CA VAL A 450 -13.77 4.52 2.75
C VAL A 450 -12.76 5.35 1.96
N PRO A 451 -13.15 6.24 1.03
CA PRO A 451 -12.23 6.91 0.11
C PRO A 451 -11.40 8.03 0.79
N ALA A 452 -10.55 7.65 1.75
CA ALA A 452 -9.85 8.57 2.63
C ALA A 452 -8.59 9.17 1.99
N GLN A 453 -8.06 8.58 0.91
CA GLN A 453 -7.03 9.23 0.10
C GLN A 453 -7.70 10.01 -1.04
N ILE A 454 -7.63 11.34 -0.92
CA ILE A 454 -8.13 12.28 -1.92
C ILE A 454 -6.94 12.71 -2.77
N THR A 455 -6.99 12.42 -4.06
CA THR A 455 -5.95 12.79 -5.03
C THR A 455 -6.54 13.63 -6.15
N GLY A 456 -5.67 14.31 -6.87
CA GLY A 456 -6.07 15.08 -8.02
C GLY A 456 -4.90 15.81 -8.67
N CYS A 457 -5.24 16.70 -9.59
CA CYS A 457 -4.27 17.57 -10.24
C CYS A 457 -4.73 19.03 -10.24
N ILE A 458 -3.76 19.92 -10.37
CA ILE A 458 -3.98 21.34 -10.59
C ILE A 458 -3.88 21.69 -12.08
N MET A 459 -4.89 22.42 -12.56
CA MET A 459 -4.97 22.98 -13.90
C MET A 459 -4.91 24.51 -13.83
N MET A 460 -4.03 25.11 -14.63
CA MET A 460 -3.86 26.56 -14.73
C MET A 460 -3.63 26.96 -16.19
N ALA A 461 -3.93 28.21 -16.52
CA ALA A 461 -3.65 28.79 -17.83
C ALA A 461 -2.14 28.93 -18.11
N GLN A 462 -1.35 29.15 -17.05
CA GLN A 462 0.11 29.21 -17.13
C GLN A 462 0.73 27.96 -16.49
N PRO A 463 1.93 27.54 -16.95
CA PRO A 463 2.68 26.47 -16.30
C PRO A 463 2.90 26.77 -14.82
N ILE A 464 2.80 25.73 -13.98
CA ILE A 464 3.15 25.83 -12.57
C ILE A 464 4.67 25.64 -12.49
N GLU A 465 5.38 26.62 -11.94
CA GLU A 465 6.85 26.56 -11.77
C GLU A 465 7.28 26.16 -10.35
N THR A 466 6.43 26.39 -9.34
CA THR A 466 6.67 26.08 -7.93
C THR A 466 5.53 25.28 -7.31
N THR A 467 5.82 24.53 -6.25
CA THR A 467 4.80 23.72 -5.57
C THR A 467 3.78 24.60 -4.85
N MET A 468 2.51 24.21 -4.90
CA MET A 468 1.40 24.96 -4.30
C MET A 468 0.91 24.28 -3.03
N ASN A 469 0.72 25.06 -1.97
CA ASN A 469 0.09 24.59 -0.74
C ASN A 469 -1.42 24.52 -0.93
N LEU A 470 -2.03 23.44 -0.47
CA LEU A 470 -3.44 23.15 -0.64
C LEU A 470 -4.09 22.79 0.70
N ALA A 471 -5.36 23.16 0.86
CA ALA A 471 -6.22 22.64 1.90
C ALA A 471 -7.37 21.85 1.27
N VAL A 472 -7.68 20.70 1.84
CA VAL A 472 -8.76 19.81 1.41
C VAL A 472 -9.84 19.83 2.46
N SER A 473 -11.04 20.26 2.07
CA SER A 473 -12.21 20.20 2.93
C SER A 473 -13.10 19.02 2.58
N VAL A 474 -13.72 18.46 3.60
CA VAL A 474 -14.78 17.47 3.48
C VAL A 474 -15.97 17.99 4.28
N ASN A 475 -17.10 18.21 3.59
CA ASN A 475 -18.32 18.78 4.16
C ASN A 475 -18.09 20.12 4.89
N GLY A 476 -17.28 21.02 4.29
CA GLY A 476 -17.03 22.36 4.80
C GLY A 476 -15.98 22.47 5.92
N ILE A 477 -15.38 21.35 6.36
CA ILE A 477 -14.32 21.32 7.37
C ILE A 477 -12.99 20.99 6.69
N ILE A 478 -11.93 21.75 6.97
CA ILE A 478 -10.58 21.39 6.51
C ILE A 478 -10.13 20.12 7.22
N ARG A 479 -9.95 19.02 6.47
CA ARG A 479 -9.58 17.70 7.02
C ARG A 479 -8.15 17.29 6.73
N ALA A 480 -7.53 17.92 5.75
CA ALA A 480 -6.11 17.75 5.46
C ALA A 480 -5.55 19.02 4.81
N VAL A 481 -4.25 19.22 5.00
CA VAL A 481 -3.45 20.17 4.20
C VAL A 481 -2.36 19.38 3.50
N THR A 482 -1.98 19.83 2.31
CA THR A 482 -1.00 19.17 1.46
C THR A 482 -0.28 20.17 0.57
N ARG A 483 0.64 19.71 -0.27
CA ARG A 483 1.18 20.48 -1.38
C ARG A 483 1.22 19.67 -2.65
N THR A 484 1.28 20.35 -3.80
CA THR A 484 1.66 19.66 -5.04
C THR A 484 3.10 19.17 -4.95
N TYR A 485 3.40 18.08 -5.65
CA TYR A 485 4.74 17.51 -5.70
C TYR A 485 5.13 17.16 -7.14
N ARG A 486 6.44 17.06 -7.36
CA ARG A 486 7.05 16.78 -8.65
C ARG A 486 7.00 15.28 -8.96
N VAL A 487 6.29 14.93 -10.04
CA VAL A 487 6.26 13.58 -10.62
C VAL A 487 6.72 13.68 -12.07
N GLU A 488 7.80 12.97 -12.42
CA GLU A 488 8.31 12.91 -13.80
C GLU A 488 8.52 14.30 -14.44
N GLY A 489 8.98 15.28 -13.65
CA GLY A 489 9.22 16.67 -14.07
C GLY A 489 8.01 17.61 -13.99
N SER A 490 6.80 17.10 -13.73
CA SER A 490 5.56 17.87 -13.62
C SER A 490 5.15 18.11 -12.16
N ILE A 491 4.71 19.32 -11.79
CA ILE A 491 4.40 19.71 -10.40
C ILE A 491 2.91 19.97 -10.13
N HIS A 492 2.06 19.21 -10.83
CA HIS A 492 0.61 19.43 -10.85
C HIS A 492 -0.17 18.45 -9.97
N GLU A 493 0.44 17.31 -9.60
CA GLU A 493 -0.24 16.26 -8.84
C GLU A 493 -0.20 16.57 -7.35
N TRP A 494 -1.25 16.13 -6.65
CA TRP A 494 -1.32 16.22 -5.20
C TRP A 494 -2.09 15.01 -4.62
N SER A 495 -1.85 14.76 -3.34
CA SER A 495 -2.49 13.69 -2.56
C SER A 495 -2.67 14.18 -1.14
N ALA A 496 -3.80 13.87 -0.53
CA ALA A 496 -4.07 14.12 0.87
C ALA A 496 -4.80 12.92 1.46
N ILE A 497 -4.49 12.58 2.71
CA ILE A 497 -5.24 11.58 3.46
C ILE A 497 -6.03 12.29 4.54
N VAL A 498 -7.33 12.06 4.55
CA VAL A 498 -8.25 12.58 5.56
C VAL A 498 -8.65 11.47 6.54
N PRO A 499 -9.04 11.79 7.79
CA PRO A 499 -9.58 10.81 8.71
C PRO A 499 -10.86 10.16 8.14
N GLU A 500 -11.08 8.86 8.36
CA GLU A 500 -12.32 8.19 7.91
C GLU A 500 -13.60 8.79 8.53
N LEU A 501 -13.49 9.35 9.73
CA LEU A 501 -14.57 10.06 10.42
C LEU A 501 -14.99 11.37 9.74
N SER A 502 -14.30 11.77 8.67
CA SER A 502 -14.65 12.95 7.88
C SER A 502 -15.91 12.74 7.02
N PHE A 503 -16.27 11.49 6.74
CA PHE A 503 -17.34 11.16 5.80
C PHE A 503 -18.66 10.85 6.51
N ARG A 504 -19.76 11.30 5.91
CA ARG A 504 -21.14 10.92 6.27
C ARG A 504 -21.73 9.93 5.26
N PRO A 505 -22.77 9.16 5.61
CA PRO A 505 -23.47 8.32 4.64
C PRO A 505 -24.01 9.12 3.45
N GLY A 506 -23.82 8.61 2.24
CA GLY A 506 -24.26 9.23 0.99
C GLY A 506 -23.29 10.31 0.47
N LYS A 507 -23.85 11.44 0.06
CA LYS A 507 -23.09 12.50 -0.62
C LYS A 507 -22.22 13.30 0.37
N ASN A 508 -20.95 13.44 0.00
CA ASN A 508 -19.95 14.24 0.68
C ASN A 508 -19.39 15.28 -0.29
N ASP A 509 -19.34 16.53 0.16
CA ASP A 509 -18.81 17.63 -0.65
C ASP A 509 -17.31 17.76 -0.38
N ILE A 510 -16.51 17.66 -1.45
CA ILE A 510 -15.06 17.80 -1.40
C ILE A 510 -14.68 19.08 -2.13
N GLU A 511 -14.00 19.97 -1.42
CA GLU A 511 -13.49 21.22 -1.98
C GLU A 511 -12.00 21.34 -1.70
N VAL A 512 -11.26 21.86 -2.68
CA VAL A 512 -9.82 22.05 -2.61
C VAL A 512 -9.49 23.51 -2.80
N PHE A 513 -8.62 23.99 -1.94
CA PHE A 513 -8.31 25.39 -1.75
C PHE A 513 -6.83 25.62 -1.95
N HIS A 514 -6.46 26.62 -2.75
CA HIS A 514 -5.09 27.08 -2.80
C HIS A 514 -4.82 27.99 -1.60
N LEU A 515 -3.75 27.68 -0.87
CA LEU A 515 -3.27 28.44 0.28
C LEU A 515 -2.27 29.49 -0.20
N ALA A 516 -2.75 30.70 -0.49
CA ALA A 516 -1.93 31.82 -0.90
C ALA A 516 -1.52 32.66 0.31
N GLN A 517 -0.26 33.05 0.38
CA GLN A 517 0.22 34.02 1.35
C GLN A 517 0.33 35.37 0.63
N ASP A 518 -0.62 36.27 0.90
CA ASP A 518 -0.46 37.69 0.56
C ASP A 518 -0.39 38.47 1.86
N THR A 519 0.49 39.47 1.92
CA THR A 519 0.60 40.42 3.05
C THR A 519 0.83 39.81 4.45
N GLY A 520 1.36 38.58 4.53
CA GLY A 520 1.61 37.89 5.81
C GLY A 520 0.36 37.22 6.41
N ARG A 521 -0.78 37.24 5.71
CA ARG A 521 -2.00 36.50 6.06
C ARG A 521 -2.23 35.34 5.09
N LEU A 522 -2.79 34.25 5.60
CA LEU A 522 -3.12 33.08 4.79
C LEU A 522 -4.52 33.27 4.20
N HIS A 523 -4.61 33.39 2.88
CA HIS A 523 -5.87 33.47 2.17
C HIS A 523 -6.18 32.15 1.49
N ILE A 524 -7.38 31.63 1.74
CA ILE A 524 -7.94 30.51 1.00
C ILE A 524 -8.49 31.04 -0.32
N LYS A 525 -7.88 30.67 -1.44
CA LYS A 525 -8.47 30.88 -2.76
C LYS A 525 -9.13 29.59 -3.24
N GLY A 526 -10.45 29.60 -3.26
CA GLY A 526 -11.25 28.40 -3.53
C GLY A 526 -11.50 28.14 -5.00
N THR A 527 -11.61 26.86 -5.32
CA THR A 527 -12.16 26.39 -6.58
C THR A 527 -13.38 25.54 -6.23
N ARG A 528 -14.58 26.02 -6.56
CA ARG A 528 -15.78 25.19 -6.41
C ARG A 528 -15.84 24.24 -7.59
N ARG A 529 -16.14 22.97 -7.34
CA ARG A 529 -16.46 22.00 -8.39
C ARG A 529 -17.64 22.58 -9.18
N LYS A 530 -17.42 22.94 -10.45
CA LYS A 530 -18.54 23.16 -11.38
C LYS A 530 -19.34 21.86 -11.44
N SER A 531 -20.65 21.94 -11.28
CA SER A 531 -21.56 20.79 -11.36
C SER A 531 -21.21 19.89 -12.54
N ALA A 532 -21.24 18.58 -12.33
CA ALA A 532 -20.92 17.62 -13.38
C ALA A 532 -21.94 17.77 -14.52
N VAL A 533 -21.50 18.34 -15.64
CA VAL A 533 -22.28 18.39 -16.88
C VAL A 533 -22.59 16.94 -17.27
N THR A 534 -23.86 16.62 -17.48
CA THR A 534 -24.26 15.32 -18.02
C THR A 534 -24.24 15.40 -19.53
N TYR A 535 -23.87 14.32 -20.21
CA TYR A 535 -23.78 14.27 -21.66
C TYR A 535 -24.78 13.24 -22.20
N PHE A 536 -25.27 13.48 -23.41
CA PHE A 536 -26.21 12.60 -24.10
C PHE A 536 -25.67 12.37 -25.50
N LEU A 537 -25.55 11.10 -25.89
CA LEU A 537 -25.11 10.74 -27.22
C LEU A 537 -26.34 10.71 -28.13
N SER A 538 -26.35 11.56 -29.15
CA SER A 538 -27.37 11.56 -30.19
C SER A 538 -26.81 10.84 -31.42
N GLY A 539 -27.48 9.77 -31.83
CA GLY A 539 -27.16 9.04 -33.06
C GLY A 539 -27.16 9.94 -34.30
N PRO A 540 -26.61 9.46 -35.43
CA PRO A 540 -26.41 10.28 -36.63
C PRO A 540 -27.72 10.92 -37.07
N GLY A 541 -27.76 12.26 -37.10
CA GLY A 541 -28.86 13.02 -37.68
C GLY A 541 -28.89 12.86 -39.22
N ALA A 542 -29.77 13.59 -39.89
CA ALA A 542 -29.97 13.57 -41.34
C ALA A 542 -28.71 13.83 -42.22
N GLN A 543 -27.56 14.12 -41.62
CA GLN A 543 -26.27 14.35 -42.27
C GLN A 543 -25.18 13.32 -41.89
N ASN A 544 -25.52 12.18 -41.26
CA ASN A 544 -24.57 11.14 -40.82
C ASN A 544 -23.50 11.56 -39.79
N ALA A 545 -23.66 12.72 -39.14
CA ALA A 545 -22.76 13.19 -38.09
C ALA A 545 -23.33 12.90 -36.69
N GLU A 546 -22.60 12.15 -35.88
CA GLU A 546 -22.93 11.91 -34.47
C GLU A 546 -22.65 13.18 -33.64
N THR A 547 -23.47 13.42 -32.62
CA THR A 547 -23.39 14.64 -31.80
C THR A 547 -23.56 14.30 -30.32
N ILE A 548 -22.77 14.95 -29.47
CA ILE A 548 -22.89 14.88 -28.02
C ILE A 548 -23.61 16.15 -27.54
N ILE A 549 -24.70 15.99 -26.80
CA ILE A 549 -25.49 17.09 -26.24
C ILE A 549 -25.22 17.17 -24.74
N THR A 550 -24.89 18.35 -24.24
CA THR A 550 -24.74 18.56 -22.79
C THR A 550 -26.09 18.77 -22.13
N SER A 551 -26.19 18.54 -20.82
CA SER A 551 -27.38 18.85 -20.00
C SER A 551 -27.76 20.34 -20.00
N GLU A 552 -26.86 21.20 -20.47
CA GLU A 552 -27.08 22.63 -20.65
C GLU A 552 -27.55 22.98 -22.08
N GLY A 553 -27.79 21.97 -22.93
CA GLY A 553 -28.26 22.13 -24.30
C GLY A 553 -27.18 22.47 -25.33
N LYS A 554 -25.89 22.40 -24.97
CA LYS A 554 -24.79 22.64 -25.92
C LYS A 554 -24.58 21.41 -26.80
N SER A 555 -24.52 21.62 -28.11
CA SER A 555 -24.23 20.60 -29.11
C SER A 555 -22.72 20.53 -29.41
N ILE A 556 -22.15 19.32 -29.39
CA ILE A 556 -20.73 19.03 -29.62
C ILE A 556 -20.65 18.03 -30.79
N PRO A 557 -20.27 18.44 -32.01
CA PRO A 557 -20.12 17.52 -33.13
C PRO A 557 -18.99 16.52 -32.89
N VAL A 558 -19.22 15.24 -33.22
CA VAL A 558 -18.21 14.19 -33.22
C VAL A 558 -17.56 14.14 -34.61
N ILE A 559 -16.29 14.56 -34.68
CA ILE A 559 -15.48 14.57 -35.90
C ILE A 559 -14.31 13.59 -35.72
N PRO A 560 -14.26 12.47 -36.47
CA PRO A 560 -13.16 11.52 -36.39
C PRO A 560 -11.79 12.19 -36.61
N GLY A 561 -10.84 11.93 -35.71
CA GLY A 561 -9.46 12.43 -35.82
C GLY A 561 -9.27 13.93 -35.59
N ALA A 562 -10.29 14.68 -35.14
CA ALA A 562 -10.11 16.06 -34.71
C ALA A 562 -9.21 16.18 -33.46
N LEU A 563 -9.31 15.22 -32.55
CA LEU A 563 -8.32 14.94 -31.50
C LEU A 563 -7.73 13.55 -31.75
N VAL A 564 -6.46 13.37 -31.36
CA VAL A 564 -5.73 12.11 -31.48
C VAL A 564 -5.61 11.49 -30.09
N GLY A 565 -5.82 10.19 -29.96
CA GLY A 565 -5.65 9.51 -28.69
C GLY A 565 -6.05 8.04 -28.74
N PHE A 566 -5.60 7.30 -27.73
CA PHE A 566 -5.86 5.87 -27.59
C PHE A 566 -6.28 5.54 -26.17
N VAL A 567 -7.18 4.56 -26.05
CA VAL A 567 -7.38 3.81 -24.82
C VAL A 567 -6.36 2.68 -24.81
N ASP A 568 -5.30 2.88 -24.03
CA ASP A 568 -4.16 1.97 -23.97
C ASP A 568 -4.48 0.66 -23.24
N ARG A 569 -5.33 0.75 -22.21
CA ARG A 569 -5.72 -0.41 -21.40
C ARG A 569 -7.10 -0.19 -20.83
N ALA A 570 -7.93 -1.23 -20.87
CA ALA A 570 -9.12 -1.26 -20.05
C ALA A 570 -9.46 -2.70 -19.62
N GLY A 571 -10.11 -2.85 -18.47
CA GLY A 571 -10.40 -4.17 -17.89
C GLY A 571 -11.15 -4.12 -16.57
N ILE A 572 -11.70 -5.27 -16.16
CA ILE A 572 -12.40 -5.44 -14.88
C ILE A 572 -11.38 -5.71 -13.77
N SER A 573 -11.57 -5.06 -12.62
CA SER A 573 -10.88 -5.36 -11.38
C SER A 573 -11.89 -5.27 -10.24
N ASN A 574 -12.15 -6.39 -9.56
CA ASN A 574 -13.14 -6.50 -8.48
C ASN A 574 -14.54 -6.04 -8.93
N ASP A 575 -15.10 -5.04 -8.26
CA ASP A 575 -16.41 -4.43 -8.50
C ASP A 575 -16.33 -3.22 -9.46
N ARG A 576 -15.23 -3.04 -10.22
CA ARG A 576 -14.98 -1.85 -11.04
C ARG A 576 -14.38 -2.15 -12.42
N VAL A 577 -14.56 -1.22 -13.35
CA VAL A 577 -13.99 -1.24 -14.71
C VAL A 577 -12.98 -0.10 -14.86
N LYS A 578 -11.73 -0.41 -15.18
CA LYS A 578 -10.64 0.56 -15.33
C LYS A 578 -10.42 0.92 -16.80
N PHE A 579 -10.15 2.19 -17.07
CA PHE A 579 -9.72 2.74 -18.35
C PHE A 579 -8.44 3.55 -18.16
N SER A 580 -7.47 3.40 -19.05
CA SER A 580 -6.32 4.29 -19.13
C SER A 580 -5.94 4.52 -20.58
N GLY A 581 -5.48 5.72 -20.88
CA GLY A 581 -5.17 6.12 -22.25
C GLY A 581 -4.53 7.50 -22.30
N TRP A 582 -4.55 8.09 -23.49
CA TRP A 582 -4.22 9.50 -23.70
C TRP A 582 -5.06 10.09 -24.81
N ALA A 583 -5.20 11.41 -24.81
CA ALA A 583 -5.72 12.17 -25.93
C ALA A 583 -5.19 13.61 -25.95
N ALA A 584 -5.07 14.18 -27.14
CA ALA A 584 -4.67 15.57 -27.35
C ALA A 584 -5.15 16.12 -28.70
N ASP A 585 -5.36 17.44 -28.75
CA ASP A 585 -5.44 18.18 -30.01
C ASP A 585 -4.00 18.53 -30.44
N ILE A 586 -3.39 17.61 -31.19
CA ILE A 586 -2.02 17.73 -31.68
C ILE A 586 -1.84 18.96 -32.57
N LYS A 587 -2.87 19.37 -33.32
CA LYS A 587 -2.77 20.49 -34.26
C LYS A 587 -2.66 21.83 -33.56
N ASN A 588 -3.33 21.97 -32.42
CA ASN A 588 -3.36 23.21 -31.63
C ASN A 588 -2.43 23.16 -30.42
N SER A 589 -1.69 22.07 -30.20
CA SER A 589 -0.89 21.86 -28.98
C SER A 589 -1.72 22.00 -27.70
N GLU A 590 -2.94 21.44 -27.71
CA GLU A 590 -3.89 21.57 -26.61
C GLU A 590 -4.29 20.22 -26.00
N LEU A 591 -4.45 20.23 -24.68
CA LEU A 591 -5.09 19.13 -23.96
C LEU A 591 -6.61 19.16 -24.18
N PRO A 592 -7.28 18.00 -24.21
CA PRO A 592 -8.73 17.92 -24.28
C PRO A 592 -9.37 18.65 -23.09
N GLU A 593 -10.51 19.29 -23.34
CA GLU A 593 -11.36 19.87 -22.29
C GLU A 593 -12.01 18.80 -21.42
N ALA A 594 -12.36 17.65 -22.01
CA ALA A 594 -12.92 16.50 -21.31
C ALA A 594 -12.65 15.18 -22.04
N ILE A 595 -12.60 14.09 -21.28
CA ILE A 595 -12.73 12.71 -21.73
C ILE A 595 -14.08 12.19 -21.24
N LEU A 596 -14.89 11.66 -22.14
CA LEU A 596 -16.24 11.16 -21.88
C LEU A 596 -16.26 9.64 -22.09
N ILE A 597 -16.93 8.92 -21.20
CA ILE A 597 -17.14 7.47 -21.31
C ILE A 597 -18.63 7.19 -21.37
N PHE A 598 -19.04 6.50 -22.42
CA PHE A 598 -20.38 5.99 -22.63
C PHE A 598 -20.37 4.46 -22.59
N VAL A 599 -21.40 3.88 -21.97
CA VAL A 599 -21.63 2.44 -21.93
C VAL A 599 -22.99 2.19 -22.56
N SER A 600 -23.01 1.55 -23.73
CA SER A 600 -24.22 1.33 -24.54
C SER A 600 -25.05 2.60 -24.68
N GLU A 601 -24.41 3.67 -25.17
CA GLU A 601 -25.00 5.01 -25.42
C GLU A 601 -25.43 5.79 -24.16
N LYS A 602 -25.39 5.16 -22.97
CA LYS A 602 -25.61 5.84 -21.69
C LYS A 602 -24.33 6.54 -21.26
N PHE A 603 -24.41 7.84 -20.96
CA PHE A 603 -23.29 8.54 -20.35
C PHE A 603 -22.98 7.97 -18.98
N VAL A 604 -21.74 7.52 -18.81
CA VAL A 604 -21.28 6.93 -17.56
C VAL A 604 -20.24 7.80 -16.90
N TYR A 605 -19.38 8.55 -17.58
CA TYR A 605 -18.36 9.33 -16.87
C TYR A 605 -17.77 10.46 -17.71
N SER A 606 -17.30 11.51 -17.04
CA SER A 606 -16.48 12.57 -17.61
C SER A 606 -15.30 12.90 -16.69
N GLY A 607 -14.10 13.06 -17.25
CA GLY A 607 -12.90 13.58 -16.56
C GLY A 607 -12.06 14.40 -17.53
N ARG A 608 -10.84 14.79 -17.17
CA ARG A 608 -9.85 15.40 -18.07
C ARG A 608 -8.53 14.64 -18.03
N THR A 609 -7.62 15.05 -18.90
CA THR A 609 -6.28 14.47 -18.98
C THR A 609 -5.36 15.16 -17.98
N CYS A 610 -4.73 14.38 -17.11
CA CYS A 610 -3.87 14.85 -16.03
C CYS A 610 -2.65 13.96 -15.78
N THR A 611 -2.54 12.83 -16.47
CA THR A 611 -1.47 11.85 -16.29
C THR A 611 -0.29 12.17 -17.21
N GLY A 612 0.92 12.09 -16.66
CA GLY A 612 2.18 12.23 -17.39
C GLY A 612 2.31 11.28 -18.57
N ARG A 613 2.68 11.80 -19.75
CA ARG A 613 2.95 11.06 -20.99
C ARG A 613 4.23 11.57 -21.67
N PRO A 614 5.41 11.30 -21.07
CA PRO A 614 6.68 11.72 -21.67
C PRO A 614 6.94 11.05 -23.03
N ASP A 615 6.35 9.87 -23.26
CA ASP A 615 6.35 9.18 -24.54
C ASP A 615 5.57 9.94 -25.61
N VAL A 616 4.42 10.55 -25.28
CA VAL A 616 3.65 11.40 -26.20
C VAL A 616 4.42 12.69 -26.50
N VAL A 617 5.02 13.31 -25.47
CA VAL A 617 5.90 14.48 -25.66
C VAL A 617 7.04 14.16 -26.61
N LYS A 618 7.71 13.02 -26.41
CA LYS A 618 8.81 12.58 -27.27
C LYS A 618 8.34 12.28 -28.69
N ALA A 619 7.16 11.67 -28.86
CA ALA A 619 6.63 11.31 -30.17
C ALA A 619 6.25 12.53 -31.02
N TYR A 620 5.71 13.58 -30.40
CA TYR A 620 5.22 14.77 -31.10
C TYR A 620 6.13 16.00 -30.96
N GLY A 621 7.20 15.91 -30.16
CA GLY A 621 8.13 17.01 -29.94
C GLY A 621 7.53 18.20 -29.19
N ASP A 622 6.46 17.99 -28.42
CA ASP A 622 5.66 19.06 -27.82
C ASP A 622 5.48 18.83 -26.32
N ALA A 623 6.16 19.65 -25.52
CA ALA A 623 6.12 19.59 -24.07
C ALA A 623 4.73 19.94 -23.47
N THR A 624 3.87 20.65 -24.20
CA THR A 624 2.51 20.97 -23.73
C THR A 624 1.64 19.71 -23.58
N LEU A 625 1.99 18.64 -24.31
CA LEU A 625 1.28 17.37 -24.33
C LEU A 625 1.66 16.43 -23.18
N GLN A 626 2.54 16.86 -22.28
CA GLN A 626 2.99 16.07 -21.12
C GLN A 626 1.84 15.52 -20.29
N ARG A 627 0.69 16.21 -20.26
CA ARG A 627 -0.49 15.83 -19.46
C ARG A 627 -1.62 15.20 -20.26
N SER A 628 -1.33 14.67 -21.45
CA SER A 628 -2.34 14.09 -22.34
C SER A 628 -2.92 12.76 -21.84
N GLY A 629 -2.32 12.14 -20.82
CA GLY A 629 -2.77 10.86 -20.28
C GLY A 629 -3.98 10.96 -19.35
N PHE A 630 -4.74 9.86 -19.25
CA PHE A 630 -5.84 9.71 -18.30
C PHE A 630 -5.90 8.29 -17.72
N VAL A 631 -6.42 8.18 -16.48
CA VAL A 631 -6.71 6.90 -15.80
C VAL A 631 -8.02 7.05 -15.01
N TYR A 632 -9.01 6.22 -15.30
CA TYR A 632 -10.33 6.25 -14.67
C TYR A 632 -10.78 4.86 -14.19
N ALA A 633 -11.61 4.83 -13.14
CA ALA A 633 -12.24 3.61 -12.62
C ALA A 633 -13.74 3.84 -12.41
N LEU A 634 -14.56 3.02 -13.05
CA LEU A 634 -16.03 3.08 -13.05
C LEU A 634 -16.61 1.91 -12.25
N LEU A 635 -17.83 2.03 -11.72
CA LEU A 635 -18.47 0.93 -10.99
C LEU A 635 -18.89 -0.14 -11.99
N LEU A 636 -18.68 -1.42 -11.66
CA LEU A 636 -19.12 -2.54 -12.50
C LEU A 636 -20.65 -2.57 -12.64
N GLU A 637 -21.38 -1.99 -11.67
CA GLU A 637 -22.81 -1.80 -11.76
C GLU A 637 -23.24 -0.91 -12.94
N ASP A 638 -22.42 0.07 -13.35
CA ASP A 638 -22.66 0.87 -14.55
C ASP A 638 -22.70 0.02 -15.84
N PHE A 639 -22.23 -1.24 -15.75
CA PHE A 639 -22.17 -2.22 -16.83
C PHE A 639 -23.10 -3.43 -16.59
N LYS A 640 -23.77 -3.54 -15.44
CA LYS A 640 -24.65 -4.67 -15.10
C LYS A 640 -25.98 -4.59 -15.86
N GLY A 641 -26.47 -5.75 -16.31
CA GLY A 641 -27.73 -5.87 -17.05
C GLY A 641 -27.62 -5.65 -18.57
N ILE A 642 -26.42 -5.36 -19.07
CA ILE A 642 -26.14 -5.15 -20.50
C ILE A 642 -25.34 -6.34 -21.01
N ASN A 643 -25.92 -7.13 -21.93
CA ASN A 643 -25.20 -8.23 -22.59
C ASN A 643 -24.15 -7.64 -23.55
N ASN A 644 -22.87 -7.86 -23.25
CA ASN A 644 -21.72 -7.38 -24.04
C ASN A 644 -21.72 -5.84 -24.25
N PRO A 645 -21.54 -5.04 -23.17
CA PRO A 645 -21.64 -3.59 -23.25
C PRO A 645 -20.62 -3.01 -24.23
N GLU A 646 -21.07 -2.16 -25.14
CA GLU A 646 -20.20 -1.36 -26.01
C GLU A 646 -19.71 -0.15 -25.21
N VAL A 647 -18.39 0.03 -25.12
CA VAL A 647 -17.81 1.15 -24.38
C VAL A 647 -17.15 2.11 -25.36
N ARG A 648 -17.59 3.36 -25.33
CA ARG A 648 -17.12 4.41 -26.24
C ARG A 648 -16.48 5.52 -25.42
N VAL A 649 -15.26 5.88 -25.79
CA VAL A 649 -14.48 6.92 -25.10
C VAL A 649 -14.26 8.06 -26.07
N PHE A 650 -14.65 9.27 -25.70
CA PHE A 650 -14.49 10.46 -26.53
C PHE A 650 -13.58 11.46 -25.85
N ALA A 651 -12.72 12.14 -26.62
CA ALA A 651 -12.04 13.34 -26.19
C ALA A 651 -12.72 14.57 -26.80
N VAL A 652 -12.96 15.60 -25.99
CA VAL A 652 -13.60 16.86 -26.40
C VAL A 652 -12.57 17.98 -26.38
N SER A 653 -12.42 18.74 -27.45
CA SER A 653 -11.54 19.92 -27.52
C SER A 653 -12.19 21.14 -26.87
N LYS A 654 -11.36 22.12 -26.50
CA LYS A 654 -11.85 23.43 -25.99
C LYS A 654 -12.73 24.19 -27.00
N LYS A 655 -12.61 23.86 -28.28
CA LYS A 655 -13.44 24.43 -29.37
C LYS A 655 -14.81 23.75 -29.48
N GLY A 656 -15.10 22.76 -28.63
CA GLY A 656 -16.39 22.06 -28.61
C GLY A 656 -16.52 21.05 -29.74
N ILE A 657 -15.45 20.35 -30.11
CA ILE A 657 -15.46 19.24 -31.08
C ILE A 657 -15.04 17.98 -30.34
N ALA A 658 -15.72 16.86 -30.57
CA ALA A 658 -15.37 15.56 -30.00
C ALA A 658 -14.72 14.63 -31.02
N SER A 659 -13.83 13.74 -30.57
CA SER A 659 -13.34 12.60 -31.35
C SER A 659 -13.39 11.35 -30.51
N GLU A 660 -13.90 10.26 -31.08
CA GLU A 660 -13.85 8.94 -30.45
C GLU A 660 -12.41 8.43 -30.44
N LEU A 661 -11.97 7.91 -29.29
CA LEU A 661 -10.64 7.37 -29.08
C LEU A 661 -10.60 5.91 -29.52
N HIS A 662 -9.46 5.51 -30.11
CA HIS A 662 -9.26 4.14 -30.56
C HIS A 662 -8.75 3.26 -29.42
N TYR A 663 -9.15 1.99 -29.40
CA TYR A 663 -8.60 1.00 -28.48
C TYR A 663 -7.36 0.34 -29.10
N LEU A 664 -6.31 0.14 -28.32
CA LEU A 664 -5.21 -0.74 -28.72
C LEU A 664 -5.70 -2.22 -28.77
N GLN A 665 -5.07 -3.04 -29.63
CA GLN A 665 -5.50 -4.42 -29.92
C GLN A 665 -5.72 -5.28 -28.66
N GLY A 666 -6.78 -6.11 -28.69
CA GLY A 666 -7.07 -7.12 -27.65
C GLY A 666 -8.19 -6.78 -26.68
N TYR A 667 -8.92 -5.68 -26.89
CA TYR A 667 -9.99 -5.25 -25.99
C TYR A 667 -11.37 -5.86 -26.31
N LYS A 668 -12.10 -6.31 -25.26
CA LYS A 668 -13.39 -7.02 -25.39
C LYS A 668 -14.62 -6.15 -25.69
N TRP A 669 -14.58 -4.84 -25.43
CA TRP A 669 -15.74 -3.95 -25.55
C TRP A 669 -15.58 -2.81 -26.55
N GLY A 670 -14.48 -2.82 -27.31
CA GLY A 670 -14.34 -1.94 -28.47
C GLY A 670 -15.27 -2.41 -29.59
N ARG A 671 -15.82 -1.48 -30.36
CA ARG A 671 -16.55 -1.78 -31.59
C ARG A 671 -15.64 -2.65 -32.47
N LYS A 672 -16.12 -3.84 -32.88
CA LYS A 672 -15.42 -4.61 -33.92
C LYS A 672 -15.44 -3.75 -35.17
N SER A 673 -14.29 -3.22 -35.56
CA SER A 673 -14.09 -2.48 -36.80
C SER A 673 -14.44 -3.32 -38.01
#